data_AF-A0A344TGU6-F1
#
_entry.id   AF-A0A344TGU6-F1
#
_cell.length_a   1.000
_cell.length_b   1.000
_cell.length_c   1.000
_cell.angle_alpha   90.00
_cell.angle_beta   90.00
_cell.angle_gamma   90.00
#
_symmetry.space_group_name_H-M   'P 1'
#
loop_
_entity.id
_entity.type
_entity.pdbx_description
1 polymer ?
#
loop_
_entity_poly.entity_id
_entity_poly.type
_entity_poly.pdbx_seq_one_letter_code
_entity_poly.pdbx_strand_id
1 'polypeptide(L)'
;MVVFYRFRLSKYLLTTILSLLCMLTGILRSYAQTETFPAGSYIINMGITPQTAANALKPYGLIYDLLKNNKIPVKWVISQSKGIDGVDFNHQGVDYRGGTFIIPAPFRNASVNGKISSYGVTGTTTTSPLTVNVTYTLTSAPRWTLDDQNGGIAQGFFSQAGVPSSAYNFKDPQSLGGCDDIFVMPHADPTWSTHSNLYNWNRTQFGAIWAGCKAVSELENMNNGSLQTNFLATNVGGVGNALVFSGSHSDGSPPYTRLNPSSPASQYMGSTDAAHPGGAEQIYLPKAGGGWRPSTQVIAFDPSQSNVPGLSPGPAAVIVFGRGFGLNTSGYVMYEAGHDIKKAGGTASVAAIRAFFNFSLLSSVDKVPFISVANVPVTMSIGVGYAVSVTATSPVSSPLTYQWTSSCGGTFANSSAASTTFTPPNVSGVTSCMITVTVSDACGRQTSTATPITIQPCSQSVTSTVTPLCVGAANTGVIAMTVTGGTAPYTYTWTRSGGGSGSGAGTTISGLAAGTYTVTITSSTGCANTFTAMVGTYPPIVITPTPVGVACSGGATGSISLAVSGGTPGYTYDWGGGITTQNRSGLTAGLYSVTVTDSKSCTATANNISVPQSAVIAATPTVTNVPCFGQSTGSITLAVIGGAAPYTYQWNDGASTKDRTNISAGTYSVTITDANSCIQTVNNILVTQPSAALTATLSKTDPSCGATNGSVTASVSGGTAPYTYDWNGTPTGDGTATITGLASGNYQVTVTDAKNCSVIVSITLSTAATIVLTTNVTPPTCPPGSNAPLGENGVIDLVVTGGTAPFTYNWTTSNGSGLVPTNQDQSGLSAGTYNVTVTDAGGCTASTSVTLTAINPSPVKPVTINNN
;
A
#
# COMPACT_ATOMS: atom_id res chain seq x y z
N MET A 1 25.26 30.80 23.81
CA MET A 1 25.96 32.04 24.23
C MET A 1 25.38 33.19 23.42
N VAL A 2 24.41 33.92 23.97
CA VAL A 2 23.86 35.16 23.39
C VAL A 2 23.86 36.18 24.51
N VAL A 3 24.65 37.24 24.34
CA VAL A 3 24.90 38.29 25.34
C VAL A 3 23.71 39.24 25.36
N PHE A 4 23.00 39.33 26.47
CA PHE A 4 21.99 40.35 26.72
C PHE A 4 22.67 41.67 27.12
N TYR A 5 22.68 42.66 26.25
CA TYR A 5 22.94 44.04 26.64
C TYR A 5 21.68 44.64 27.29
N ARG A 6 21.71 44.83 28.61
CA ARG A 6 20.70 45.60 29.34
C ARG A 6 20.98 47.10 29.18
N PHE A 7 20.30 47.76 28.24
CA PHE A 7 20.17 49.22 28.32
C PHE A 7 19.08 49.58 29.36
N ARG A 8 19.51 50.13 30.50
CA ARG A 8 18.61 50.80 31.45
C ARG A 8 18.20 52.15 30.87
N LEU A 9 17.05 52.22 30.22
CA LEU A 9 16.39 53.49 29.96
C LEU A 9 15.63 53.95 31.21
N SER A 10 15.80 55.23 31.57
CA SER A 10 15.11 55.89 32.69
C SER A 10 13.58 55.81 32.52
N LYS A 11 12.86 55.48 33.59
CA LYS A 11 11.38 55.47 33.65
C LYS A 11 10.77 56.76 33.08
N TYR A 12 11.47 57.90 33.23
CA TYR A 12 11.04 59.18 32.68
C TYR A 12 11.02 59.20 31.15
N LEU A 13 12.02 58.64 30.47
CA LEU A 13 12.10 58.63 29.00
C LEU A 13 11.05 57.70 28.38
N LEU A 14 10.72 56.60 29.05
CA LEU A 14 9.67 55.69 28.60
C LEU A 14 8.29 56.32 28.76
N THR A 15 8.03 57.06 29.84
CA THR A 15 6.76 57.80 30.02
C THR A 15 6.63 58.99 29.07
N THR A 16 7.71 59.74 28.76
CA THR A 16 7.62 60.80 27.75
C THR A 16 7.47 60.24 26.35
N ILE A 17 8.15 59.14 25.97
CA ILE A 17 7.97 58.50 24.66
C ILE A 17 6.56 57.90 24.53
N LEU A 18 6.01 57.29 25.59
CA LEU A 18 4.66 56.73 25.57
C LEU A 18 3.56 57.82 25.58
N SER A 19 3.83 58.97 26.21
CA SER A 19 2.96 60.15 26.16
C SER A 19 3.06 60.86 24.81
N LEU A 20 4.24 60.90 24.19
CA LEU A 20 4.44 61.43 22.83
C LEU A 20 3.79 60.51 21.79
N LEU A 21 3.82 59.18 21.97
CA LEU A 21 3.10 58.22 21.11
C LEU A 21 1.57 58.27 21.32
N CYS A 22 1.09 58.49 22.55
CA CYS A 22 -0.33 58.75 22.81
C CYS A 22 -0.79 60.10 22.23
N MET A 23 0.08 61.11 22.22
CA MET A 23 -0.22 62.40 21.57
C MET A 23 -0.13 62.34 20.04
N LEU A 24 0.74 61.49 19.47
CA LEU A 24 0.79 61.25 18.02
C LEU A 24 -0.44 60.49 17.49
N THR A 25 -1.14 59.73 18.34
CA THR A 25 -2.34 58.97 17.96
C THR A 25 -3.65 59.68 18.31
N GLY A 26 -3.60 60.71 19.16
CA GLY A 26 -4.79 61.43 19.65
C GLY A 26 -5.13 62.73 18.91
N ILE A 27 -4.33 63.19 17.94
CA ILE A 27 -4.62 64.40 17.16
C ILE A 27 -4.34 64.13 15.68
N LEU A 28 -5.20 63.33 15.05
CA LEU A 28 -5.31 63.33 13.59
C LEU A 28 -6.09 64.59 13.19
N ARG A 29 -5.39 65.70 12.98
CA ARG A 29 -5.87 66.72 12.04
C ARG A 29 -6.00 66.04 10.69
N SER A 30 -7.18 66.13 10.09
CA SER A 30 -7.58 65.48 8.83
C SER A 30 -6.77 66.00 7.63
N TYR A 31 -5.54 65.53 7.49
CA TYR A 31 -4.97 65.33 6.16
C TYR A 31 -5.65 64.12 5.55
N ALA A 32 -6.12 64.26 4.30
CA ALA A 32 -6.76 63.15 3.61
C ALA A 32 -5.80 61.95 3.58
N GLN A 33 -6.25 60.82 4.11
CA GLN A 33 -5.45 59.60 4.20
C GLN A 33 -5.64 58.81 2.91
N THR A 34 -4.54 58.46 2.23
CA THR A 34 -4.62 57.55 1.09
C THR A 34 -5.02 56.16 1.59
N GLU A 35 -6.23 55.72 1.27
CA GLU A 35 -6.72 54.39 1.62
C GLU A 35 -6.94 53.56 0.34
N THR A 36 -6.54 52.28 0.39
CA THR A 36 -6.83 51.31 -0.67
C THR A 36 -7.97 50.40 -0.23
N PHE A 37 -9.10 50.51 -0.90
CA PHE A 37 -10.27 49.68 -0.73
C PHE A 37 -10.15 48.41 -1.59
N PRO A 38 -10.37 47.20 -1.05
CA PRO A 38 -10.41 45.99 -1.85
C PRO A 38 -11.65 45.96 -2.75
N ALA A 39 -11.62 45.09 -3.76
CA ALA A 39 -12.79 44.79 -4.59
C ALA A 39 -14.00 44.40 -3.71
N GLY A 40 -15.19 44.83 -4.13
CA GLY A 40 -16.46 44.64 -3.40
C GLY A 40 -16.93 45.87 -2.63
N SER A 41 -16.12 46.94 -2.54
CA SER A 41 -16.50 48.23 -1.94
C SER A 41 -17.49 48.97 -2.84
N TYR A 42 -18.42 49.73 -2.27
CA TYR A 42 -19.47 50.42 -3.03
C TYR A 42 -19.31 51.93 -2.99
N ILE A 43 -19.16 52.54 -4.15
CA ILE A 43 -19.04 53.98 -4.32
C ILE A 43 -20.44 54.54 -4.59
N ILE A 44 -20.91 55.43 -3.72
CA ILE A 44 -22.22 56.05 -3.83
C ILE A 44 -22.14 57.23 -4.80
N ASN A 45 -23.01 57.24 -5.80
CA ASN A 45 -23.07 58.33 -6.75
C ASN A 45 -23.96 59.47 -6.21
N MET A 46 -23.35 60.60 -5.87
CA MET A 46 -24.02 61.81 -5.38
C MET A 46 -24.54 62.72 -6.52
N GLY A 47 -24.31 62.33 -7.78
CA GLY A 47 -24.17 63.22 -8.95
C GLY A 47 -25.02 62.93 -10.20
N ILE A 48 -26.18 62.26 -10.12
CA ILE A 48 -26.89 61.81 -11.35
C ILE A 48 -27.55 62.97 -12.13
N THR A 49 -27.06 63.34 -13.31
CA THR A 49 -27.76 64.27 -14.22
C THR A 49 -28.83 63.53 -15.07
N PRO A 50 -30.06 64.07 -15.22
CA PRO A 50 -30.59 65.25 -14.54
C PRO A 50 -31.01 64.93 -13.10
N GLN A 51 -30.51 65.75 -12.17
CA GLN A 51 -30.86 65.66 -10.75
C GLN A 51 -32.28 66.19 -10.54
N THR A 52 -33.10 65.43 -9.81
CA THR A 52 -34.40 65.88 -9.33
C THR A 52 -34.36 65.97 -7.81
N ALA A 53 -35.24 66.77 -7.21
CA ALA A 53 -35.39 66.80 -5.75
C ALA A 53 -35.66 65.40 -5.15
N ALA A 54 -36.29 64.50 -5.92
CA ALA A 54 -36.66 63.15 -5.49
C ALA A 54 -35.50 62.13 -5.44
N ASN A 55 -34.36 62.38 -6.10
CA ASN A 55 -33.22 61.45 -6.13
C ASN A 55 -31.93 62.02 -5.52
N ALA A 56 -31.76 63.35 -5.48
CA ALA A 56 -30.53 63.98 -4.99
C ALA A 56 -30.28 63.80 -3.48
N LEU A 57 -31.35 63.55 -2.70
CA LEU A 57 -31.28 63.55 -1.23
C LEU A 57 -31.22 62.16 -0.59
N LYS A 58 -31.67 61.14 -1.33
CA LYS A 58 -31.70 59.74 -0.88
C LYS A 58 -30.34 59.17 -0.47
N PRO A 59 -29.21 59.53 -1.13
CA PRO A 59 -27.89 59.11 -0.66
C PRO A 59 -27.60 59.52 0.78
N TYR A 60 -27.99 60.73 1.20
CA TYR A 60 -27.76 61.22 2.55
C TYR A 60 -28.60 60.48 3.61
N GLY A 61 -29.84 60.10 3.28
CA GLY A 61 -30.63 59.25 4.18
C GLY A 61 -30.12 57.82 4.27
N LEU A 62 -29.59 57.26 3.17
CA LEU A 62 -28.89 55.97 3.21
C LEU A 62 -27.68 56.06 4.14
N ILE A 63 -26.86 57.12 4.02
CA ILE A 63 -25.71 57.33 4.92
C ILE A 63 -26.18 57.46 6.37
N TYR A 64 -27.23 58.24 6.64
CA TYR A 64 -27.81 58.35 7.97
C TYR A 64 -28.25 56.99 8.54
N ASP A 65 -28.99 56.18 7.76
CA ASP A 65 -29.49 54.87 8.18
C ASP A 65 -28.35 53.88 8.47
N LEU A 66 -27.35 53.85 7.58
CA LEU A 66 -26.17 53.01 7.74
C LEU A 66 -25.39 53.36 9.02
N LEU A 67 -25.24 54.64 9.33
CA LEU A 67 -24.54 55.10 10.53
C LEU A 67 -25.40 54.89 11.79
N LYS A 68 -26.70 55.19 11.74
CA LYS A 68 -27.59 55.17 12.91
C LYS A 68 -28.04 53.76 13.29
N ASN A 69 -28.54 52.99 12.33
CA ASN A 69 -29.23 51.72 12.56
C ASN A 69 -28.33 50.52 12.29
N ASN A 70 -27.47 50.59 11.26
CA ASN A 70 -26.55 49.49 10.92
C ASN A 70 -25.15 49.64 11.53
N LYS A 71 -24.82 50.80 12.12
CA LYS A 71 -23.53 51.11 12.76
C LYS A 71 -22.32 50.89 11.84
N ILE A 72 -22.49 51.15 10.55
CA ILE A 72 -21.46 50.92 9.53
C ILE A 72 -20.61 52.18 9.34
N PRO A 73 -19.28 52.11 9.47
CA PRO A 73 -18.42 53.23 9.15
C PRO A 73 -18.41 53.50 7.64
N VAL A 74 -18.72 54.74 7.25
CA VAL A 74 -18.76 55.19 5.85
C VAL A 74 -17.59 56.12 5.59
N LYS A 75 -16.90 55.92 4.47
CA LYS A 75 -15.76 56.74 4.07
C LYS A 75 -16.24 57.90 3.23
N TRP A 76 -15.84 59.11 3.57
CA TRP A 76 -16.23 60.31 2.85
C TRP A 76 -15.02 60.94 2.17
N VAL A 77 -15.16 61.14 0.87
CA VAL A 77 -14.11 61.60 -0.04
C VAL A 77 -14.53 62.91 -0.66
N ILE A 78 -13.77 63.95 -0.35
CA ILE A 78 -13.88 65.27 -0.97
C ILE A 78 -12.49 65.60 -1.52
N SER A 79 -12.42 65.88 -2.82
CA SER A 79 -11.19 66.45 -3.38
C SER A 79 -10.98 67.85 -2.83
N GLN A 80 -9.80 68.07 -2.24
CA GLN A 80 -9.35 69.40 -1.80
C GLN A 80 -8.89 70.28 -2.96
N SER A 81 -8.94 69.75 -4.18
CA SER A 81 -8.43 70.34 -5.40
C SER A 81 -9.48 70.34 -6.53
N LYS A 82 -10.77 70.49 -6.23
CA LYS A 82 -11.85 70.60 -7.22
C LYS A 82 -12.53 71.99 -7.17
N GLY A 83 -12.86 72.54 -8.34
CA GLY A 83 -13.78 73.69 -8.43
C GLY A 83 -15.25 73.25 -8.22
N ILE A 84 -16.19 74.20 -8.28
CA ILE A 84 -17.64 73.93 -8.15
C ILE A 84 -18.05 72.78 -9.09
N ASP A 85 -18.76 71.80 -8.53
CA ASP A 85 -19.16 70.56 -9.20
C ASP A 85 -17.99 69.76 -9.84
N GLY A 86 -16.74 69.97 -9.42
CA GLY A 86 -15.57 69.27 -9.92
C GLY A 86 -15.46 67.80 -9.45
N VAL A 87 -14.53 67.06 -10.06
CA VAL A 87 -14.33 65.63 -9.82
C VAL A 87 -13.60 65.40 -8.50
N ASP A 88 -14.22 64.63 -7.59
CA ASP A 88 -13.60 64.14 -6.36
C ASP A 88 -12.53 63.09 -6.67
N PHE A 89 -12.90 62.12 -7.51
CA PHE A 89 -11.99 61.14 -8.12
C PHE A 89 -12.69 60.48 -9.31
N ASN A 90 -11.89 59.88 -10.20
CA ASN A 90 -12.39 59.03 -11.28
C ASN A 90 -12.19 57.56 -10.91
N HIS A 91 -13.18 56.71 -11.18
CA HIS A 91 -13.01 55.26 -11.10
C HIS A 91 -13.77 54.57 -12.23
N GLN A 92 -13.07 53.70 -12.97
CA GLN A 92 -13.63 52.92 -14.08
C GLN A 92 -14.38 53.78 -15.12
N GLY A 93 -13.85 54.98 -15.42
CA GLY A 93 -14.43 55.87 -16.43
C GLY A 93 -15.61 56.72 -15.94
N VAL A 94 -15.96 56.65 -14.65
CA VAL A 94 -17.00 57.48 -14.03
C VAL A 94 -16.37 58.54 -13.14
N ASP A 95 -16.74 59.80 -13.36
CA ASP A 95 -16.38 60.93 -12.52
C ASP A 95 -17.34 61.04 -11.33
N TYR A 96 -16.82 60.90 -10.11
CA TYR A 96 -17.59 61.10 -8.89
C TYR A 96 -17.42 62.54 -8.40
N ARG A 97 -18.51 63.20 -8.02
CA ARG A 97 -18.58 64.65 -7.73
C ARG A 97 -19.43 64.89 -6.48
N GLY A 98 -19.27 66.04 -5.83
CA GLY A 98 -20.16 66.50 -4.74
C GLY A 98 -19.94 65.93 -3.33
N GLY A 99 -18.77 65.33 -3.03
CA GLY A 99 -18.47 64.76 -1.71
C GLY A 99 -18.93 63.31 -1.62
N THR A 100 -18.17 62.44 -2.25
CA THR A 100 -18.53 61.04 -2.54
C THR A 100 -18.39 60.15 -1.31
N PHE A 101 -19.33 59.24 -1.10
CA PHE A 101 -19.27 58.25 -0.02
C PHE A 101 -18.88 56.87 -0.54
N ILE A 102 -18.08 56.14 0.22
CA ILE A 102 -17.66 54.78 -0.06
C ILE A 102 -18.03 53.90 1.13
N ILE A 103 -18.77 52.82 0.87
CA ILE A 103 -19.02 51.74 1.82
C ILE A 103 -17.94 50.67 1.59
N PRO A 104 -17.02 50.43 2.53
CA PRO A 104 -15.94 49.48 2.31
C PRO A 104 -16.45 48.03 2.19
N ALA A 105 -15.78 47.20 1.38
CA ALA A 105 -16.19 45.82 1.07
C ALA A 105 -16.46 44.95 2.32
N PRO A 106 -15.66 44.98 3.40
CA PRO A 106 -15.92 44.16 4.59
C PRO A 106 -17.27 44.44 5.26
N PHE A 107 -17.85 45.62 5.03
CA PHE A 107 -19.14 46.02 5.58
C PHE A 107 -20.33 45.68 4.66
N ARG A 108 -20.09 45.20 3.44
CA ARG A 108 -21.11 44.92 2.41
C ARG A 108 -21.79 43.56 2.61
N ASN A 109 -22.51 43.41 3.71
CA ASN A 109 -23.33 42.23 3.99
C ASN A 109 -24.75 42.33 3.36
N ALA A 110 -25.54 41.25 3.47
CA ALA A 110 -26.89 41.18 2.90
C ALA A 110 -27.82 42.29 3.40
N SER A 111 -27.71 42.69 4.68
CA SER A 111 -28.51 43.78 5.26
C SER A 111 -28.16 45.13 4.64
N VAL A 112 -26.86 45.45 4.55
CA VAL A 112 -26.37 46.71 3.96
C VAL A 112 -26.74 46.79 2.48
N ASN A 113 -26.59 45.70 1.73
CA ASN A 113 -27.00 45.67 0.32
C ASN A 113 -28.52 45.86 0.15
N GLY A 114 -29.33 45.25 1.02
CA GLY A 114 -30.77 45.48 1.05
C GLY A 114 -31.14 46.95 1.30
N LYS A 115 -30.38 47.65 2.17
CA LYS A 115 -30.59 49.09 2.43
C LYS A 115 -30.26 49.95 1.22
N ILE A 116 -29.14 49.70 0.55
CA ILE A 116 -28.75 50.39 -0.70
C ILE A 116 -29.88 50.28 -1.73
N SER A 117 -30.43 49.07 -1.91
CA SER A 117 -31.56 48.84 -2.81
C SER A 117 -32.84 49.55 -2.34
N SER A 118 -33.17 49.51 -1.04
CA SER A 118 -34.40 50.11 -0.50
C SER A 118 -34.46 51.63 -0.62
N TYR A 119 -33.31 52.31 -0.46
CA TYR A 119 -33.21 53.76 -0.66
C TYR A 119 -33.15 54.13 -2.15
N GLY A 120 -32.99 53.17 -3.06
CA GLY A 120 -32.91 53.42 -4.50
C GLY A 120 -31.72 54.29 -4.90
N VAL A 121 -30.60 54.16 -4.18
CA VAL A 121 -29.38 54.93 -4.44
C VAL A 121 -28.55 54.26 -5.54
N THR A 122 -28.12 55.05 -6.51
CA THR A 122 -27.24 54.58 -7.60
C THR A 122 -25.78 54.64 -7.17
N GLY A 123 -24.97 53.68 -7.62
CA GLY A 123 -23.56 53.61 -7.28
C GLY A 123 -22.90 52.38 -7.90
N THR A 124 -21.59 52.26 -7.73
CA THR A 124 -20.76 51.24 -8.40
C THR A 124 -20.08 50.37 -7.36
N THR A 125 -20.21 49.04 -7.51
CA THR A 125 -19.40 48.10 -6.72
C THR A 125 -18.07 47.91 -7.42
N THR A 126 -16.97 48.23 -6.73
CA THR A 126 -15.61 48.06 -7.22
C THR A 126 -15.34 46.58 -7.56
N THR A 127 -14.81 46.31 -8.75
CA THR A 127 -14.39 44.96 -9.17
C THR A 127 -12.87 44.75 -9.02
N SER A 128 -12.13 45.83 -8.76
CA SER A 128 -10.70 45.87 -8.48
C SER A 128 -10.43 46.82 -7.31
N PRO A 129 -9.24 46.77 -6.68
CA PRO A 129 -8.90 47.70 -5.61
C PRO A 129 -9.01 49.17 -6.05
N LEU A 130 -9.58 50.02 -5.19
CA LEU A 130 -9.73 51.47 -5.38
C LEU A 130 -8.84 52.20 -4.37
N THR A 131 -7.88 53.00 -4.84
CA THR A 131 -7.07 53.86 -3.97
C THR A 131 -7.53 55.31 -4.10
N VAL A 132 -7.97 55.92 -3.00
CA VAL A 132 -8.42 57.33 -2.95
C VAL A 132 -8.00 57.99 -1.65
N ASN A 133 -7.94 59.31 -1.65
CA ASN A 133 -7.66 60.11 -0.45
C ASN A 133 -8.94 60.30 0.36
N VAL A 134 -9.12 59.51 1.42
CA VAL A 134 -10.26 59.60 2.33
C VAL A 134 -10.12 60.83 3.21
N THR A 135 -11.11 61.72 3.15
CA THR A 135 -11.13 62.95 3.94
C THR A 135 -11.61 62.68 5.36
N TYR A 136 -12.68 61.90 5.53
CA TYR A 136 -13.24 61.54 6.83
C TYR A 136 -13.77 60.11 6.85
N THR A 137 -13.70 59.47 8.03
CA THR A 137 -14.45 58.23 8.30
C THR A 137 -15.61 58.58 9.22
N LEU A 138 -16.83 58.50 8.69
CA LEU A 138 -18.05 58.75 9.43
C LEU A 138 -18.44 57.48 10.19
N THR A 139 -18.63 57.60 11.49
CA THR A 139 -18.94 56.48 12.41
C THR A 139 -20.19 56.73 13.25
N SER A 140 -20.79 57.91 13.09
CA SER A 140 -21.98 58.36 13.80
C SER A 140 -22.89 59.14 12.89
N ALA A 141 -24.20 58.98 13.10
CA ALA A 141 -25.19 59.78 12.40
C ALA A 141 -25.43 61.12 13.13
N PRO A 142 -25.59 62.24 12.42
CA PRO A 142 -25.98 63.52 13.00
C PRO A 142 -27.35 63.46 13.68
N ARG A 143 -27.54 64.22 14.76
CA ARG A 143 -28.88 64.51 15.32
C ARG A 143 -29.18 65.98 15.11
N TRP A 144 -30.38 66.28 14.63
CA TRP A 144 -30.77 67.65 14.34
C TRP A 144 -31.78 68.16 15.36
N THR A 145 -31.50 69.32 15.91
CA THR A 145 -32.46 70.10 16.68
C THR A 145 -32.94 71.23 15.80
N LEU A 146 -34.25 71.32 15.61
CA LEU A 146 -34.90 72.29 14.75
C LEU A 146 -35.53 73.38 15.61
N ASP A 147 -35.55 74.60 15.09
CA ASP A 147 -36.38 75.67 15.65
C ASP A 147 -37.86 75.28 15.56
N ASP A 148 -38.56 75.35 16.68
CA ASP A 148 -39.97 74.97 16.81
C ASP A 148 -40.93 75.97 16.14
N GLN A 149 -40.49 77.21 15.93
CA GLN A 149 -41.31 78.28 15.34
C GLN A 149 -41.29 78.29 13.80
N ASN A 150 -40.20 77.84 13.14
CA ASN A 150 -40.03 77.97 11.68
C ASN A 150 -39.72 76.65 10.93
N GLY A 151 -39.66 75.52 11.63
CA GLY A 151 -39.02 74.27 11.16
C GLY A 151 -39.61 73.47 9.98
N GLY A 152 -40.70 73.92 9.34
CA GLY A 152 -41.42 73.13 8.32
C GLY A 152 -40.63 72.82 7.04
N ILE A 153 -39.69 73.69 6.65
CA ILE A 153 -38.86 73.52 5.44
C ILE A 153 -37.84 72.38 5.62
N ALA A 154 -37.19 72.30 6.79
CA ALA A 154 -36.22 71.26 7.11
C ALA A 154 -36.89 69.87 7.23
N GLN A 155 -38.12 69.82 7.74
CA GLN A 155 -38.89 68.59 7.86
C GLN A 155 -39.21 67.95 6.50
N GLY A 156 -39.73 68.74 5.55
CA GLY A 156 -40.03 68.25 4.19
C GLY A 156 -38.78 67.74 3.47
N PHE A 157 -37.66 68.41 3.70
CA PHE A 157 -36.35 68.00 3.22
C PHE A 157 -35.85 66.67 3.82
N PHE A 158 -35.86 66.54 5.15
CA PHE A 158 -35.46 65.28 5.81
C PHE A 158 -36.33 64.09 5.40
N SER A 159 -37.63 64.33 5.23
CA SER A 159 -38.54 63.30 4.71
C SER A 159 -38.15 62.85 3.30
N GLN A 160 -37.74 63.76 2.41
CA GLN A 160 -37.31 63.40 1.05
C GLN A 160 -35.97 62.66 1.04
N ALA A 161 -35.08 62.94 1.99
CA ALA A 161 -33.86 62.17 2.18
C ALA A 161 -34.14 60.76 2.73
N GLY A 162 -35.29 60.52 3.37
CA GLY A 162 -35.60 59.27 4.06
C GLY A 162 -35.02 59.21 5.48
N VAL A 163 -34.82 60.39 6.10
CA VAL A 163 -34.41 60.53 7.50
C VAL A 163 -35.66 60.46 8.38
N PRO A 164 -35.73 59.54 9.37
CA PRO A 164 -36.91 59.36 10.19
C PRO A 164 -37.13 60.57 11.13
N SER A 165 -38.37 60.86 11.49
CA SER A 165 -38.70 61.95 12.43
C SER A 165 -38.05 61.77 13.81
N SER A 166 -37.70 60.54 14.19
CA SER A 166 -36.92 60.26 15.41
C SER A 166 -35.46 60.77 15.36
N ALA A 167 -34.97 61.19 14.19
CA ALA A 167 -33.62 61.72 14.01
C ALA A 167 -33.51 63.20 14.40
N TYR A 168 -34.65 63.89 14.53
CA TYR A 168 -34.68 65.31 14.84
C TYR A 168 -35.76 65.66 15.86
N ASN A 169 -35.56 66.74 16.59
CA ASN A 169 -36.53 67.25 17.56
C ASN A 169 -36.67 68.77 17.43
N PHE A 170 -37.83 69.28 17.81
CA PHE A 170 -38.08 70.72 17.88
C PHE A 170 -37.77 71.21 19.29
N LYS A 171 -37.01 72.31 19.40
CA LYS A 171 -36.70 72.96 20.67
C LYS A 171 -36.63 74.47 20.48
N ASP A 172 -37.21 75.19 21.44
CA ASP A 172 -36.98 76.62 21.57
C ASP A 172 -35.46 76.85 21.76
N PRO A 173 -34.85 77.83 21.06
CA PRO A 173 -33.43 78.16 21.19
C PRO A 173 -32.92 78.36 22.64
N GLN A 174 -33.79 78.77 23.57
CA GLN A 174 -33.48 78.98 24.99
C GLN A 174 -33.39 77.67 25.78
N SER A 175 -33.95 76.59 25.27
CA SER A 175 -33.96 75.26 25.89
C SER A 175 -32.81 74.35 25.45
N LEU A 176 -31.93 74.86 24.58
CA LEU A 176 -30.77 74.14 24.08
C LEU A 176 -29.75 73.91 25.22
N GLY A 177 -29.16 72.72 25.25
CA GLY A 177 -28.13 72.32 26.22
C GLY A 177 -26.97 71.54 25.57
N GLY A 178 -26.01 71.09 26.39
CA GLY A 178 -24.78 70.43 25.91
C GLY A 178 -24.97 69.05 25.23
N CYS A 179 -26.19 68.49 25.25
CA CYS A 179 -26.52 67.26 24.51
C CYS A 179 -27.21 67.53 23.17
N ASP A 180 -27.44 68.79 22.80
CA ASP A 180 -28.02 69.17 21.51
C ASP A 180 -26.92 69.28 20.44
N ASP A 181 -27.08 68.55 19.34
CA ASP A 181 -26.02 68.32 18.36
C ASP A 181 -26.01 69.38 17.24
N ILE A 182 -26.98 69.39 16.32
CA ILE A 182 -26.97 70.32 15.19
C ILE A 182 -28.23 71.17 15.24
N PHE A 183 -28.09 72.46 15.54
CA PHE A 183 -29.24 73.36 15.55
C PHE A 183 -29.46 73.96 14.16
N VAL A 184 -30.62 73.69 13.56
CA VAL A 184 -30.99 74.16 12.22
C VAL A 184 -32.10 75.20 12.33
N MET A 185 -31.84 76.38 11.77
CA MET A 185 -32.80 77.47 11.72
C MET A 185 -33.20 77.74 10.25
N PRO A 186 -34.38 77.26 9.83
CA PRO A 186 -34.90 77.57 8.50
C PRO A 186 -35.61 78.93 8.51
N HIS A 187 -35.06 79.91 7.78
CA HIS A 187 -35.64 81.23 7.49
C HIS A 187 -35.88 82.15 8.70
N ALA A 188 -35.04 83.18 8.86
CA ALA A 188 -35.07 84.07 10.03
C ALA A 188 -36.10 85.21 9.89
N ASP A 189 -37.06 85.22 10.81
CA ASP A 189 -37.66 86.46 11.32
C ASP A 189 -36.63 87.12 12.26
N PRO A 190 -36.10 88.31 11.94
CA PRO A 190 -35.02 88.94 12.69
C PRO A 190 -35.56 89.63 13.96
N THR A 191 -36.08 88.89 14.92
CA THR A 191 -36.19 89.43 16.28
C THR A 191 -34.85 89.28 17.00
N TRP A 192 -34.36 90.37 17.58
CA TRP A 192 -33.04 90.43 18.24
C TRP A 192 -32.95 89.52 19.48
N SER A 193 -34.09 89.14 20.06
CA SER A 193 -34.20 88.26 21.23
C SER A 193 -33.78 86.82 20.94
N THR A 194 -34.24 86.22 19.82
CA THR A 194 -33.86 84.86 19.41
C THR A 194 -32.36 84.78 19.09
N HIS A 195 -31.83 85.79 18.41
CA HIS A 195 -30.40 85.90 18.09
C HIS A 195 -29.51 86.04 19.34
N SER A 196 -29.95 86.84 20.32
CA SER A 196 -29.23 87.05 21.59
C SER A 196 -29.19 85.80 22.47
N ASN A 197 -30.28 85.03 22.48
CA ASN A 197 -30.36 83.77 23.23
C ASN A 197 -29.45 82.70 22.64
N LEU A 198 -29.45 82.59 21.31
CA LEU A 198 -28.59 81.69 20.57
C LEU A 198 -27.11 82.07 20.69
N TYR A 199 -26.80 83.37 20.70
CA TYR A 199 -25.49 83.91 21.06
C TYR A 199 -25.06 83.48 22.47
N ASN A 200 -25.94 83.57 23.47
CA ASN A 200 -25.64 83.17 24.85
C ASN A 200 -25.47 81.66 25.01
N TRP A 201 -26.27 80.84 24.32
CA TRP A 201 -26.09 79.40 24.26
C TRP A 201 -24.73 79.04 23.65
N ASN A 202 -24.39 79.61 22.49
CA ASN A 202 -23.08 79.43 21.85
C ASN A 202 -21.92 79.84 22.78
N ARG A 203 -22.08 80.93 23.53
CA ARG A 203 -21.08 81.43 24.48
C ARG A 203 -20.90 80.53 25.71
N THR A 204 -21.95 79.85 26.16
CA THR A 204 -21.95 79.09 27.43
C THR A 204 -21.85 77.58 27.24
N GLN A 205 -22.19 77.05 26.06
CA GLN A 205 -22.25 75.61 25.75
C GLN A 205 -21.24 75.19 24.65
N PHE A 206 -20.12 75.92 24.52
CA PHE A 206 -18.95 75.55 23.72
C PHE A 206 -19.07 75.68 22.18
N GLY A 207 -19.58 76.83 21.69
CA GLY A 207 -19.22 77.44 20.39
C GLY A 207 -19.96 76.93 19.15
N ALA A 208 -20.64 77.81 18.40
CA ALA A 208 -21.15 77.51 17.06
C ALA A 208 -20.68 78.49 15.98
N ILE A 209 -20.56 77.97 14.75
CA ILE A 209 -20.29 78.74 13.52
C ILE A 209 -21.62 79.28 12.98
N TRP A 210 -21.65 80.57 12.62
CA TRP A 210 -22.71 81.22 11.85
C TRP A 210 -22.27 81.27 10.38
N ALA A 211 -23.06 80.73 9.45
CA ALA A 211 -22.75 80.79 8.02
C ALA A 211 -23.94 81.37 7.24
N GLY A 212 -23.73 82.54 6.64
CA GLY A 212 -24.67 83.15 5.71
C GLY A 212 -24.52 82.60 4.28
N CYS A 213 -25.47 82.98 3.43
CA CYS A 213 -25.85 82.32 2.17
C CYS A 213 -24.74 82.17 1.11
N LYS A 214 -23.60 82.86 1.24
CA LYS A 214 -22.47 82.80 0.29
C LYS A 214 -21.41 81.74 0.63
N ALA A 215 -21.37 81.28 1.89
CA ALA A 215 -20.43 80.24 2.33
C ALA A 215 -20.75 78.85 1.73
N VAL A 216 -22.02 78.65 1.38
CA VAL A 216 -22.58 77.39 0.89
C VAL A 216 -22.06 77.03 -0.50
N SER A 217 -21.79 78.02 -1.34
CA SER A 217 -21.21 77.87 -2.69
C SER A 217 -19.68 77.76 -2.69
N GLU A 218 -19.00 78.23 -1.65
CA GLU A 218 -17.53 78.27 -1.58
C GLU A 218 -16.91 76.96 -1.07
N LEU A 219 -17.67 76.08 -0.37
CA LEU A 219 -17.17 74.75 -0.02
C LEU A 219 -16.96 73.84 -1.23
N GLU A 220 -17.70 74.08 -2.30
CA GLU A 220 -17.53 73.34 -3.56
C GLU A 220 -16.34 73.87 -4.38
N ASN A 221 -15.62 74.91 -3.92
CA ASN A 221 -14.62 75.64 -4.70
C ASN A 221 -13.20 75.58 -4.11
N MET A 222 -12.78 74.44 -3.57
CA MET A 222 -11.39 74.25 -3.15
C MET A 222 -10.53 73.83 -4.35
N ASN A 223 -9.91 74.75 -5.10
CA ASN A 223 -8.75 74.32 -5.91
C ASN A 223 -7.57 75.29 -6.03
N ASN A 224 -6.42 74.63 -5.96
CA ASN A 224 -5.03 75.00 -6.13
C ASN A 224 -4.46 75.81 -4.99
N GLY A 225 -3.32 75.33 -4.46
CA GLY A 225 -2.48 75.96 -3.43
C GLY A 225 -1.89 77.33 -3.83
N SER A 226 -2.63 78.12 -4.60
CA SER A 226 -2.38 79.51 -4.93
C SER A 226 -3.63 80.40 -4.84
N LEU A 227 -4.82 79.90 -4.50
CA LEU A 227 -6.01 80.73 -4.30
C LEU A 227 -6.56 80.62 -2.87
N GLN A 228 -6.01 81.48 -2.02
CA GLN A 228 -6.78 82.15 -0.98
C GLN A 228 -7.85 83.00 -1.68
N THR A 229 -9.07 83.11 -1.13
CA THR A 229 -10.03 84.11 -1.57
C THR A 229 -9.48 85.51 -1.29
N ASN A 230 -8.71 86.05 -2.21
CA ASN A 230 -8.35 87.46 -2.28
C ASN A 230 -9.38 88.14 -3.19
N PHE A 231 -10.12 89.10 -2.65
CA PHE A 231 -10.80 90.09 -3.46
C PHE A 231 -9.71 90.85 -4.24
N LEU A 232 -9.66 90.63 -5.56
CA LEU A 232 -8.70 91.33 -6.41
C LEU A 232 -9.25 92.72 -6.76
N ALA A 233 -8.45 93.75 -6.52
CA ALA A 233 -8.41 94.87 -7.43
C ALA A 233 -6.98 95.43 -7.58
N THR A 234 -6.62 95.74 -8.81
CA THR A 234 -5.31 96.20 -9.27
C THR A 234 -5.10 97.72 -9.06
N ASN A 235 -3.87 98.08 -8.63
CA ASN A 235 -3.15 99.36 -8.76
C ASN A 235 -3.94 100.68 -8.63
N VAL A 236 -3.74 101.42 -7.52
CA VAL A 236 -3.36 102.85 -7.53
C VAL A 236 -2.55 103.14 -6.26
N GLY A 237 -1.41 103.83 -6.39
CA GLY A 237 -0.54 104.20 -5.29
C GLY A 237 -0.99 105.44 -4.52
N GLY A 238 -0.51 105.53 -3.28
CA GLY A 238 -0.30 106.79 -2.57
C GLY A 238 -1.49 107.40 -1.82
N VAL A 239 -1.34 107.42 -0.49
CA VAL A 239 -1.84 108.42 0.48
C VAL A 239 -3.32 108.38 0.91
N GLY A 240 -3.55 108.30 2.23
CA GLY A 240 -4.66 109.00 2.91
C GLY A 240 -5.71 108.15 3.63
N ASN A 241 -5.90 108.40 4.93
CA ASN A 241 -6.92 107.81 5.81
C ASN A 241 -8.36 108.26 5.46
N ALA A 242 -9.36 107.39 5.66
CA ALA A 242 -10.65 107.62 6.37
C ALA A 242 -11.82 106.78 5.79
N LEU A 243 -12.54 106.10 6.69
CA LEU A 243 -13.76 105.32 6.41
C LEU A 243 -14.98 106.24 6.19
N VAL A 244 -15.73 106.04 5.10
CA VAL A 244 -17.04 106.65 4.83
C VAL A 244 -18.07 105.53 4.58
N PHE A 245 -19.24 105.62 5.23
CA PHE A 245 -20.35 104.67 5.14
C PHE A 245 -21.44 105.12 4.15
N SER A 246 -22.14 104.19 3.50
CA SER A 246 -23.46 104.42 2.88
C SER A 246 -24.38 103.17 2.94
N GLY A 247 -25.69 103.38 3.16
CA GLY A 247 -26.75 102.37 3.42
C GLY A 247 -27.38 101.69 2.17
N SER A 248 -28.44 100.86 2.22
CA SER A 248 -29.63 100.84 3.10
C SER A 248 -30.34 99.47 3.27
N HIS A 249 -31.05 99.29 4.40
CA HIS A 249 -32.20 98.38 4.60
C HIS A 249 -33.49 98.94 3.95
N SER A 250 -34.47 98.09 3.64
CA SER A 250 -35.75 98.46 3.01
C SER A 250 -36.78 99.17 3.92
N ASP A 251 -36.38 99.62 5.12
CA ASP A 251 -37.26 100.30 6.09
C ASP A 251 -36.75 101.68 6.56
N GLY A 252 -35.75 102.25 5.87
CA GLY A 252 -35.45 103.69 5.96
C GLY A 252 -34.99 104.23 7.31
N SER A 253 -34.56 103.38 8.25
CA SER A 253 -34.09 103.81 9.58
C SER A 253 -32.57 103.57 9.74
N PRO A 254 -31.75 104.58 10.09
CA PRO A 254 -30.32 104.38 10.33
C PRO A 254 -30.08 103.63 11.67
N PRO A 255 -29.23 102.59 11.71
CA PRO A 255 -28.92 101.91 12.97
C PRO A 255 -27.95 102.73 13.85
N TYR A 256 -28.32 102.80 15.13
CA TYR A 256 -27.69 103.50 16.25
C TYR A 256 -26.19 103.22 16.42
N THR A 257 -25.36 104.27 16.44
CA THR A 257 -24.00 104.22 16.96
C THR A 257 -23.97 104.61 18.43
N ARG A 258 -23.75 103.64 19.34
CA ARG A 258 -23.29 103.93 20.70
C ARG A 258 -21.77 104.12 20.67
N LEU A 259 -21.29 105.26 21.18
CA LEU A 259 -19.88 105.52 21.46
C LEU A 259 -19.36 104.56 22.56
N ASN A 260 -18.15 104.04 22.33
CA ASN A 260 -17.32 103.12 23.13
C ASN A 260 -17.34 103.40 24.66
N PRO A 261 -17.04 102.44 25.59
CA PRO A 261 -15.72 101.78 25.62
C PRO A 261 -15.67 100.29 26.07
N SER A 262 -14.67 99.56 25.57
CA SER A 262 -13.81 98.55 26.26
C SER A 262 -13.68 97.15 25.66
N SER A 263 -14.35 96.80 24.56
CA SER A 263 -14.11 95.50 23.90
C SER A 263 -14.25 95.57 22.37
N PRO A 264 -13.16 95.47 21.59
CA PRO A 264 -13.21 95.58 20.14
C PRO A 264 -13.53 94.24 19.47
N ALA A 265 -14.57 93.54 19.93
CA ALA A 265 -14.99 92.31 19.26
C ALA A 265 -16.09 92.59 18.19
N SER A 266 -16.86 93.67 18.34
CA SER A 266 -18.05 94.09 17.59
C SER A 266 -17.98 94.52 16.13
N GLN A 267 -18.02 93.66 15.09
CA GLN A 267 -18.49 94.13 13.77
C GLN A 267 -19.07 93.02 12.88
N TYR A 268 -20.21 93.34 12.25
CA TYR A 268 -20.98 92.52 11.32
C TYR A 268 -20.56 92.89 9.89
N MET A 269 -20.36 91.91 9.01
CA MET A 269 -20.05 92.16 7.59
C MET A 269 -21.09 91.46 6.72
N GLY A 270 -21.95 92.25 6.10
CA GLY A 270 -22.80 91.79 5.01
C GLY A 270 -23.39 92.97 4.25
N SER A 271 -23.05 93.11 2.97
CA SER A 271 -23.99 93.48 1.90
C SER A 271 -23.37 93.29 0.51
N THR A 272 -24.26 93.37 -0.48
CA THR A 272 -24.23 92.88 -1.86
C THR A 272 -23.64 93.86 -2.90
N ASP A 273 -23.33 93.27 -4.05
CA ASP A 273 -22.74 93.77 -5.30
C ASP A 273 -23.22 95.12 -5.86
N ALA A 274 -22.29 95.91 -6.41
CA ALA A 274 -22.29 96.40 -7.81
C ALA A 274 -21.14 97.41 -8.03
N ALA A 275 -20.11 96.96 -8.75
CA ALA A 275 -19.17 97.75 -9.54
C ALA A 275 -18.20 98.71 -8.80
N HIS A 276 -16.89 98.47 -9.02
CA HIS A 276 -15.81 99.45 -9.29
C HIS A 276 -14.46 99.10 -8.64
N PRO A 277 -13.37 99.50 -9.33
CA PRO A 277 -12.04 98.91 -9.24
C PRO A 277 -11.10 99.71 -8.32
N GLY A 278 -10.22 98.99 -7.65
CA GLY A 278 -8.94 99.50 -7.13
C GLY A 278 -9.02 100.12 -5.74
N GLY A 279 -8.72 99.32 -4.71
CA GLY A 279 -8.52 99.80 -3.34
C GLY A 279 -8.57 98.65 -2.32
N ALA A 280 -7.46 98.39 -1.63
CA ALA A 280 -7.34 97.30 -0.66
C ALA A 280 -7.68 97.73 0.78
N GLU A 281 -8.46 96.92 1.49
CA GLU A 281 -8.68 97.04 2.94
C GLU A 281 -7.74 96.10 3.72
N GLN A 282 -7.13 96.59 4.82
CA GLN A 282 -6.21 95.83 5.68
C GLN A 282 -6.95 95.13 6.82
N ILE A 283 -6.61 93.86 7.08
CA ILE A 283 -7.12 93.09 8.24
C ILE A 283 -6.07 93.08 9.36
N TYR A 284 -6.53 93.16 10.62
CA TYR A 284 -5.67 93.06 11.80
C TYR A 284 -5.83 91.69 12.48
N LEU A 285 -4.72 91.01 12.78
CA LEU A 285 -4.71 89.73 13.51
C LEU A 285 -4.47 89.93 15.02
N PRO A 286 -5.17 89.21 15.92
CA PRO A 286 -4.92 89.30 17.35
C PRO A 286 -3.67 88.53 17.75
N LYS A 287 -2.84 89.12 18.60
CA LYS A 287 -1.61 88.54 19.17
C LYS A 287 -1.92 87.77 20.45
N ALA A 288 -1.32 86.60 20.64
CA ALA A 288 -1.35 85.90 21.92
C ALA A 288 -0.77 86.81 23.03
N GLY A 289 -1.57 87.11 24.06
CA GLY A 289 -1.22 88.05 25.15
C GLY A 289 -1.81 89.47 25.03
N GLY A 290 -2.59 89.75 23.99
CA GLY A 290 -3.28 91.04 23.78
C GLY A 290 -2.59 91.95 22.76
N GLY A 291 -3.39 92.68 21.97
CA GLY A 291 -2.97 93.58 20.89
C GLY A 291 -3.18 93.01 19.47
N TRP A 292 -3.05 93.88 18.44
CA TRP A 292 -3.36 93.58 17.03
C TRP A 292 -2.17 93.88 16.08
N ARG A 293 -2.01 93.15 14.97
CA ARG A 293 -0.99 93.41 13.92
C ARG A 293 -1.60 93.63 12.52
N PRO A 294 -1.18 94.64 11.74
CA PRO A 294 -1.64 94.88 10.35
C PRO A 294 -1.04 93.88 9.35
N SER A 295 -1.80 93.52 8.30
CA SER A 295 -1.53 92.42 7.36
C SER A 295 -0.48 92.68 6.26
N THR A 296 0.42 93.66 6.41
CA THR A 296 1.50 93.90 5.42
C THR A 296 2.77 93.06 5.65
N GLN A 297 2.75 92.12 6.61
CA GLN A 297 3.85 91.17 6.84
C GLN A 297 3.32 89.78 7.22
N VAL A 298 3.06 88.93 6.21
CA VAL A 298 3.00 87.47 6.38
C VAL A 298 3.75 86.81 5.23
N ILE A 299 4.81 86.09 5.59
CA ILE A 299 5.67 85.29 4.70
C ILE A 299 5.04 83.90 4.55
N ALA A 300 4.98 83.39 3.32
CA ALA A 300 4.51 82.04 3.00
C ALA A 300 5.44 80.98 3.59
N PHE A 301 4.89 79.95 4.23
CA PHE A 301 5.65 78.76 4.63
C PHE A 301 5.48 77.67 3.57
N ASP A 302 6.58 77.34 2.90
CA ASP A 302 6.75 76.17 2.04
C ASP A 302 7.16 74.97 2.93
N PRO A 303 6.32 73.93 3.05
CA PRO A 303 6.61 72.77 3.90
C PRO A 303 7.66 71.80 3.32
N SER A 304 8.32 72.09 2.19
CA SER A 304 9.37 71.23 1.64
C SER A 304 10.77 71.42 2.25
N GLN A 305 10.94 72.31 3.24
CA GLN A 305 12.23 72.59 3.91
C GLN A 305 12.19 72.19 5.39
N SER A 306 12.30 70.88 5.69
CA SER A 306 12.19 70.32 7.04
C SER A 306 13.48 70.34 7.91
N ASN A 307 14.50 71.16 7.58
CA ASN A 307 15.83 71.03 8.22
C ASN A 307 16.30 72.26 9.03
N VAL A 308 15.46 72.85 9.88
CA VAL A 308 15.93 73.78 10.94
C VAL A 308 15.54 73.24 12.33
N PRO A 309 16.49 72.71 13.12
CA PRO A 309 16.22 72.26 14.48
C PRO A 309 16.01 73.44 15.44
N GLY A 310 14.92 73.43 16.24
CA GLY A 310 14.85 74.23 17.47
C GLY A 310 13.64 75.15 17.71
N LEU A 311 12.57 75.13 16.90
CA LEU A 311 11.36 75.92 17.17
C LEU A 311 10.12 75.02 17.24
N SER A 312 9.38 75.11 18.36
CA SER A 312 8.13 74.37 18.56
C SER A 312 7.03 74.85 17.60
N PRO A 313 6.16 73.96 17.08
CA PRO A 313 5.03 74.38 16.25
C PRO A 313 4.07 75.24 17.06
N GLY A 314 3.96 76.52 16.72
CA GLY A 314 2.91 77.42 17.23
C GLY A 314 1.56 77.11 16.57
N PRO A 315 0.42 77.36 17.25
CA PRO A 315 -0.90 77.02 16.74
C PRO A 315 -1.25 77.82 15.48
N ALA A 316 -1.57 77.11 14.39
CA ALA A 316 -2.13 77.70 13.17
C ALA A 316 -3.53 78.28 13.43
N ALA A 317 -3.71 79.54 13.02
CA ALA A 317 -5.01 80.21 12.98
C ALA A 317 -5.82 79.72 11.76
N VAL A 318 -7.11 79.46 11.96
CA VAL A 318 -8.07 79.20 10.88
C VAL A 318 -8.81 80.51 10.61
N ILE A 319 -8.78 80.98 9.36
CA ILE A 319 -9.57 82.13 8.92
C ILE A 319 -10.98 81.62 8.58
N VAL A 320 -11.98 82.03 9.36
CA VAL A 320 -13.40 81.84 9.08
C VAL A 320 -14.00 83.22 8.80
N PHE A 321 -14.72 83.39 7.69
CA PHE A 321 -15.54 84.59 7.49
C PHE A 321 -16.83 84.44 8.31
N GLY A 322 -16.72 84.82 9.59
CA GLY A 322 -17.72 84.76 10.65
C GLY A 322 -17.03 84.69 12.02
N ARG A 323 -17.54 85.38 13.05
CA ARG A 323 -16.95 85.38 14.41
C ARG A 323 -16.90 83.94 14.97
N GLY A 324 -15.69 83.39 15.13
CA GLY A 324 -15.46 82.14 15.85
C GLY A 324 -15.19 82.38 17.34
N PHE A 325 -15.97 81.76 18.22
CA PHE A 325 -15.65 81.60 19.65
C PHE A 325 -15.64 80.10 19.99
N GLY A 326 -14.51 79.58 20.50
CA GLY A 326 -14.40 78.18 20.96
C GLY A 326 -12.95 77.73 21.16
N LEU A 327 -12.73 76.76 22.06
CA LEU A 327 -11.46 76.02 22.17
C LEU A 327 -11.33 75.03 21.00
N ASN A 328 -10.09 74.74 20.62
CA ASN A 328 -9.66 74.03 19.42
C ASN A 328 -10.06 72.52 19.38
N THR A 329 -10.97 72.07 20.23
CA THR A 329 -11.22 70.64 20.52
C THR A 329 -12.70 70.25 20.57
N SER A 330 -13.67 71.15 20.34
CA SER A 330 -15.10 70.83 20.51
C SER A 330 -15.97 71.78 19.68
N GLY A 331 -16.68 71.28 18.66
CA GLY A 331 -17.42 72.11 17.70
C GLY A 331 -18.94 71.91 17.78
N TYR A 332 -19.72 73.00 17.67
CA TYR A 332 -21.15 72.99 17.31
C TYR A 332 -21.31 73.74 15.98
N VAL A 333 -22.35 73.42 15.21
CA VAL A 333 -22.68 74.12 13.94
C VAL A 333 -24.10 74.65 14.05
N MET A 334 -24.25 75.93 13.75
CA MET A 334 -25.54 76.56 13.50
C MET A 334 -25.61 76.89 12.01
N TYR A 335 -26.74 76.60 11.37
CA TYR A 335 -26.91 76.93 9.96
C TYR A 335 -28.12 77.83 9.75
N GLU A 336 -27.90 78.94 9.05
CA GLU A 336 -28.95 79.79 8.51
C GLU A 336 -29.21 79.39 7.07
N ALA A 337 -30.33 78.71 6.81
CA ALA A 337 -30.75 78.40 5.44
C ALA A 337 -31.48 79.61 4.85
N GLY A 338 -30.71 80.63 4.43
CA GLY A 338 -31.23 81.91 3.94
C GLY A 338 -31.40 81.98 2.42
N HIS A 339 -32.38 81.29 1.85
CA HIS A 339 -33.13 81.81 0.71
C HIS A 339 -34.47 81.07 0.66
N ASP A 340 -35.48 81.71 0.09
CA ASP A 340 -36.68 81.04 -0.40
C ASP A 340 -36.27 79.77 -1.17
N ILE A 341 -36.37 78.60 -0.53
CA ILE A 341 -36.45 77.31 -1.22
C ILE A 341 -37.86 77.25 -1.83
N LYS A 342 -38.23 78.27 -2.61
CA LYS A 342 -39.50 78.34 -3.30
C LYS A 342 -39.48 77.21 -4.33
N LYS A 343 -40.43 76.29 -4.15
CA LYS A 343 -40.89 75.28 -5.11
C LYS A 343 -39.90 74.95 -6.24
N ALA A 344 -39.17 73.85 -6.02
CA ALA A 344 -38.76 72.89 -7.04
C ALA A 344 -38.30 73.43 -8.42
N GLY A 345 -36.99 73.38 -8.69
CA GLY A 345 -36.52 73.28 -10.09
C GLY A 345 -35.06 73.63 -10.41
N GLY A 346 -34.32 74.34 -9.55
CA GLY A 346 -32.99 74.84 -9.90
C GLY A 346 -31.80 73.99 -9.40
N THR A 347 -30.74 73.88 -10.20
CA THR A 347 -29.45 73.25 -9.83
C THR A 347 -28.78 73.91 -8.62
N ALA A 348 -28.95 75.22 -8.43
CA ALA A 348 -28.42 75.97 -7.29
C ALA A 348 -29.02 75.54 -5.93
N SER A 349 -30.29 75.13 -5.89
CA SER A 349 -30.92 74.64 -4.65
C SER A 349 -30.36 73.28 -4.23
N VAL A 350 -29.96 72.43 -5.18
CA VAL A 350 -29.41 71.11 -4.88
C VAL A 350 -28.00 71.22 -4.31
N ALA A 351 -27.14 72.08 -4.85
CA ALA A 351 -25.81 72.36 -4.31
C ALA A 351 -25.88 72.87 -2.85
N ALA A 352 -26.78 73.81 -2.58
CA ALA A 352 -26.99 74.33 -1.23
C ALA A 352 -27.41 73.25 -0.21
N ILE A 353 -28.23 72.32 -0.66
CA ILE A 353 -28.70 71.19 0.14
C ILE A 353 -27.58 70.16 0.39
N ARG A 354 -26.72 69.89 -0.60
CA ARG A 354 -25.55 69.00 -0.43
C ARG A 354 -24.56 69.57 0.59
N ALA A 355 -24.27 70.86 0.49
CA ALA A 355 -23.42 71.55 1.45
C ALA A 355 -23.97 71.44 2.87
N PHE A 356 -25.28 71.66 3.06
CA PHE A 356 -25.94 71.49 4.36
C PHE A 356 -25.72 70.09 4.97
N PHE A 357 -25.88 69.02 4.20
CA PHE A 357 -25.68 67.66 4.70
C PHE A 357 -24.21 67.35 4.99
N ASN A 358 -23.30 67.79 4.11
CA ASN A 358 -21.87 67.63 4.29
C ASN A 358 -21.39 68.30 5.59
N PHE A 359 -21.88 69.51 5.88
CA PHE A 359 -21.63 70.18 7.16
C PHE A 359 -22.26 69.48 8.36
N SER A 360 -23.48 68.97 8.20
CA SER A 360 -24.13 68.19 9.26
C SER A 360 -23.28 66.97 9.63
N LEU A 361 -22.73 66.27 8.64
CA LEU A 361 -21.84 65.12 8.85
C LEU A 361 -20.52 65.53 9.51
N LEU A 362 -19.87 66.62 9.06
CA LEU A 362 -18.66 67.18 9.70
C LEU A 362 -18.90 67.47 11.18
N SER A 363 -19.97 68.18 11.50
CA SER A 363 -20.29 68.56 12.88
C SER A 363 -20.53 67.37 13.79
N SER A 364 -21.05 66.27 13.24
CA SER A 364 -21.25 65.03 14.00
C SER A 364 -19.93 64.34 14.34
N VAL A 365 -18.92 64.41 13.45
CA VAL A 365 -17.59 63.80 13.68
C VAL A 365 -16.88 64.43 14.88
N ASP A 366 -17.04 65.74 15.08
CA ASP A 366 -16.33 66.47 16.14
C ASP A 366 -16.92 66.29 17.55
N LYS A 367 -18.14 65.75 17.67
CA LYS A 367 -18.87 65.64 18.95
C LYS A 367 -18.99 64.25 19.53
N VAL A 368 -18.89 63.23 18.70
CA VAL A 368 -19.03 61.86 19.16
C VAL A 368 -17.73 61.36 19.79
N PRO A 369 -17.79 60.46 20.79
CA PRO A 369 -16.58 59.92 21.38
C PRO A 369 -15.73 59.22 20.31
N PHE A 370 -14.47 59.63 20.18
CA PHE A 370 -13.51 58.94 19.32
C PHE A 370 -13.18 57.58 19.93
N ILE A 371 -13.12 56.55 19.10
CA ILE A 371 -12.77 55.20 19.53
C ILE A 371 -11.84 54.53 18.53
N SER A 372 -10.75 53.97 19.06
CA SER A 372 -9.89 53.03 18.34
C SER A 372 -9.92 51.65 19.00
N VAL A 373 -9.70 50.61 18.21
CA VAL A 373 -9.66 49.22 18.66
C VAL A 373 -8.24 48.69 18.52
N ALA A 374 -7.70 48.11 19.59
CA ALA A 374 -6.38 47.50 19.61
C ALA A 374 -6.47 45.98 19.83
N ASN A 375 -5.39 45.27 19.48
CA ASN A 375 -5.19 43.84 19.71
C ASN A 375 -6.17 42.90 18.99
N VAL A 376 -6.76 43.34 17.88
CA VAL A 376 -7.60 42.47 17.03
C VAL A 376 -6.74 41.81 15.95
N PRO A 377 -6.60 40.46 15.95
CA PRO A 377 -5.83 39.75 14.95
C PRO A 377 -6.57 39.70 13.61
N VAL A 378 -5.83 39.78 12.51
CA VAL A 378 -6.39 39.71 11.15
C VAL A 378 -6.95 38.32 10.83
N THR A 379 -6.31 37.26 11.35
CA THR A 379 -6.72 35.87 11.15
C THR A 379 -6.63 35.08 12.46
N MET A 380 -7.63 34.26 12.75
CA MET A 380 -7.70 33.35 13.89
C MET A 380 -7.91 31.91 13.39
N SER A 381 -7.03 30.99 13.81
CA SER A 381 -7.17 29.56 13.50
C SER A 381 -7.83 28.83 14.67
N ILE A 382 -8.77 27.93 14.40
CA ILE A 382 -9.54 27.22 15.42
C ILE A 382 -8.67 26.16 16.10
N GLY A 383 -8.41 26.38 17.39
CA GLY A 383 -8.14 25.36 18.40
C GLY A 383 -8.87 25.82 19.66
N VAL A 384 -9.51 24.90 20.39
CA VAL A 384 -10.29 25.19 21.61
C VAL A 384 -9.59 26.21 22.51
N GLY A 385 -10.25 27.34 22.78
CA GLY A 385 -9.86 28.26 23.84
C GLY A 385 -8.94 29.44 23.49
N TYR A 386 -8.66 29.73 22.21
CA TYR A 386 -7.90 30.95 21.88
C TYR A 386 -8.80 32.19 22.03
N ALA A 387 -8.84 32.72 23.24
CA ALA A 387 -9.54 33.93 23.58
C ALA A 387 -8.57 35.12 23.42
N VAL A 388 -8.93 36.11 22.61
CA VAL A 388 -8.06 37.29 22.38
C VAL A 388 -8.58 38.48 23.15
N SER A 389 -7.67 39.17 23.84
CA SER A 389 -8.00 40.43 24.51
C SER A 389 -8.17 41.52 23.47
N VAL A 390 -9.38 42.08 23.39
CA VAL A 390 -9.71 43.24 22.57
C VAL A 390 -9.96 44.44 23.48
N THR A 391 -9.44 45.59 23.09
CA THR A 391 -9.53 46.81 23.90
C THR A 391 -9.97 47.99 23.05
N ALA A 392 -11.00 48.67 23.52
CA ALA A 392 -11.46 49.95 23.03
C ALA A 392 -10.79 51.07 23.82
N THR A 393 -10.24 52.08 23.14
CA THR A 393 -9.67 53.26 23.79
C THR A 393 -10.39 54.52 23.30
N SER A 394 -10.68 55.44 24.23
CA SER A 394 -11.29 56.74 23.93
C SER A 394 -10.52 57.86 24.64
N PRO A 395 -10.20 58.98 23.96
CA PRO A 395 -9.49 60.10 24.56
C PRO A 395 -10.38 61.00 25.42
N VAL A 396 -11.69 60.75 25.47
CA VAL A 396 -12.68 61.55 26.21
C VAL A 396 -12.86 60.98 27.62
N SER A 397 -12.87 61.83 28.65
CA SER A 397 -12.94 61.41 30.07
C SER A 397 -14.36 61.39 30.66
N SER A 398 -15.41 61.43 29.82
CA SER A 398 -16.80 61.31 30.28
C SER A 398 -17.14 59.86 30.68
N PRO A 399 -18.18 59.61 31.49
CA PRO A 399 -18.68 58.25 31.70
C PRO A 399 -19.16 57.65 30.38
N LEU A 400 -18.46 56.62 29.91
CA LEU A 400 -18.74 55.89 28.67
C LEU A 400 -19.27 54.50 28.98
N THR A 401 -20.17 54.01 28.13
CA THR A 401 -20.66 52.62 28.15
C THR A 401 -20.20 51.91 26.87
N TYR A 402 -19.88 50.61 26.99
CA TYR A 402 -19.37 49.80 25.90
C TYR A 402 -20.34 48.67 25.57
N GLN A 403 -20.38 48.26 24.31
CA GLN A 403 -21.12 47.08 23.86
C GLN A 403 -20.35 46.39 22.73
N TRP A 404 -19.84 45.19 23.00
CA TRP A 404 -19.15 44.35 22.02
C TRP A 404 -20.11 43.35 21.37
N THR A 405 -20.04 43.23 20.05
CA THR A 405 -20.80 42.25 19.24
C THR A 405 -19.91 41.64 18.15
N SER A 406 -20.33 40.50 17.61
CA SER A 406 -19.66 39.79 16.51
C SER A 406 -20.66 39.33 15.46
N SER A 407 -20.34 39.54 14.18
CA SER A 407 -21.24 39.19 13.07
C SER A 407 -21.36 37.68 12.78
N CYS A 408 -20.44 36.86 13.30
CA CYS A 408 -20.43 35.41 13.06
C CYS A 408 -20.69 34.57 14.32
N GLY A 409 -21.10 35.21 15.42
CA GLY A 409 -21.23 34.58 16.72
C GLY A 409 -19.92 34.59 17.52
N GLY A 410 -19.80 33.66 18.48
CA GLY A 410 -18.75 33.68 19.50
C GLY A 410 -19.21 34.35 20.78
N THR A 411 -18.33 34.41 21.78
CA THR A 411 -18.66 34.97 23.10
C THR A 411 -17.62 35.99 23.54
N PHE A 412 -18.08 37.01 24.27
CA PHE A 412 -17.21 37.96 24.95
C PHE A 412 -17.32 37.72 26.45
N ALA A 413 -16.19 37.65 27.15
CA ALA A 413 -16.17 37.40 28.59
C ALA A 413 -16.97 38.47 29.38
N ASN A 414 -16.87 39.73 28.95
CA ASN A 414 -17.72 40.83 29.42
C ASN A 414 -17.96 41.80 28.26
N SER A 415 -19.14 41.78 27.66
CA SER A 415 -19.46 42.62 26.49
C SER A 415 -19.60 44.11 26.81
N SER A 416 -19.60 44.50 28.09
CA SER A 416 -19.82 45.89 28.52
C SER A 416 -18.58 46.60 29.05
N ALA A 417 -17.43 45.92 29.05
CA ALA A 417 -16.16 46.50 29.48
C ALA A 417 -15.39 47.14 28.32
N ALA A 418 -14.56 48.15 28.64
CA ALA A 418 -13.65 48.78 27.67
C ALA A 418 -12.63 47.79 27.11
N SER A 419 -12.20 46.81 27.92
CA SER A 419 -11.36 45.69 27.51
C SER A 419 -12.06 44.38 27.86
N THR A 420 -12.06 43.43 26.93
CA THR A 420 -12.74 42.14 27.07
C THR A 420 -12.01 41.07 26.29
N THR A 421 -12.37 39.80 26.49
CA THR A 421 -11.79 38.68 25.77
C THR A 421 -12.81 38.08 24.83
N PHE A 422 -12.50 38.02 23.54
CA PHE A 422 -13.34 37.41 22.51
C PHE A 422 -12.92 35.97 22.23
N THR A 423 -13.86 35.04 22.31
CA THR A 423 -13.69 33.63 21.92
C THR A 423 -14.45 33.36 20.62
N PRO A 424 -13.76 32.99 19.53
CA PRO A 424 -14.38 32.75 18.24
C PRO A 424 -15.28 31.49 18.25
N PRO A 425 -16.35 31.45 17.45
CA PRO A 425 -17.16 30.26 17.25
C PRO A 425 -16.43 29.22 16.37
N ASN A 426 -16.82 27.95 16.50
CA ASN A 426 -16.36 26.91 15.58
C ASN A 426 -16.98 27.12 14.20
N VAL A 427 -16.16 27.18 13.15
CA VAL A 427 -16.60 27.27 11.75
C VAL A 427 -16.03 26.11 10.93
N SER A 428 -16.81 25.62 9.97
CA SER A 428 -16.46 24.49 9.09
C SER A 428 -15.54 24.89 7.92
N GLY A 429 -15.34 26.18 7.69
CA GLY A 429 -14.51 26.72 6.61
C GLY A 429 -14.03 28.13 6.91
N VAL A 430 -13.23 28.70 6.01
CA VAL A 430 -12.73 30.08 6.15
C VAL A 430 -13.91 31.05 6.16
N THR A 431 -14.13 31.72 7.29
CA THR A 431 -15.27 32.60 7.54
C THR A 431 -14.77 33.99 7.90
N SER A 432 -15.16 35.01 7.13
CA SER A 432 -14.88 36.41 7.48
C SER A 432 -15.92 36.91 8.49
N CYS A 433 -15.45 37.60 9.53
CA CYS A 433 -16.27 38.11 10.63
C CYS A 433 -15.91 39.56 10.95
N MET A 434 -16.84 40.27 11.59
CA MET A 434 -16.63 41.61 12.12
C MET A 434 -16.78 41.58 13.63
N ILE A 435 -15.78 42.07 14.35
CA ILE A 435 -15.91 42.44 15.77
C ILE A 435 -16.30 43.92 15.81
N THR A 436 -17.42 44.24 16.45
CA THR A 436 -17.92 45.61 16.58
C THR A 436 -17.96 46.03 18.03
N VAL A 437 -17.46 47.22 18.33
CA VAL A 437 -17.67 47.88 19.61
C VAL A 437 -18.47 49.16 19.39
N THR A 438 -19.55 49.29 20.15
CA THR A 438 -20.33 50.53 20.24
C THR A 438 -20.02 51.19 21.58
N VAL A 439 -19.63 52.46 21.53
CA VAL A 439 -19.45 53.30 22.71
C VAL A 439 -20.53 54.37 22.76
N SER A 440 -21.20 54.48 23.90
CA SER A 440 -22.19 55.52 24.15
C SER A 440 -21.73 56.44 25.27
N ASP A 441 -21.92 57.75 25.09
CA ASP A 441 -21.73 58.73 26.14
C ASP A 441 -23.02 59.01 26.94
N ALA A 442 -22.94 59.90 27.93
CA ALA A 442 -24.06 60.29 28.78
C ALA A 442 -25.23 60.97 28.04
N CYS A 443 -25.00 61.56 26.86
CA CYS A 443 -26.04 62.12 26.00
C CYS A 443 -26.68 61.06 25.07
N GLY A 444 -26.27 59.79 25.22
CA GLY A 444 -26.69 58.67 24.39
C GLY A 444 -26.13 58.73 22.97
N ARG A 445 -25.11 59.55 22.71
CA ARG A 445 -24.43 59.62 21.40
C ARG A 445 -23.57 58.38 21.26
N GLN A 446 -23.63 57.76 20.09
CA GLN A 446 -23.01 56.46 19.86
C GLN A 446 -22.01 56.54 18.71
N THR A 447 -20.81 56.03 18.96
CA THR A 447 -19.81 55.75 17.94
C THR A 447 -19.62 54.25 17.88
N SER A 448 -19.49 53.68 16.69
CA SER A 448 -19.11 52.28 16.54
C SER A 448 -17.90 52.12 15.64
N THR A 449 -16.99 51.26 16.06
CA THR A 449 -15.86 50.82 15.25
C THR A 449 -15.96 49.31 15.09
N ALA A 450 -15.75 48.85 13.87
CA ALA A 450 -15.85 47.45 13.53
C ALA A 450 -14.60 47.02 12.76
N THR A 451 -13.99 45.91 13.21
CA THR A 451 -12.71 45.40 12.72
C THR A 451 -12.92 44.03 12.08
N PRO A 452 -12.49 43.84 10.82
CA PRO A 452 -12.59 42.54 10.16
C PRO A 452 -11.58 41.54 10.72
N ILE A 453 -12.01 40.29 10.88
CA ILE A 453 -11.19 39.13 11.23
C ILE A 453 -11.55 37.96 10.31
N THR A 454 -10.60 37.06 10.06
CA THR A 454 -10.85 35.80 9.33
C THR A 454 -10.71 34.63 10.28
N ILE A 455 -11.72 33.77 10.39
CA ILE A 455 -11.68 32.54 11.18
C ILE A 455 -11.47 31.34 10.24
N GLN A 456 -10.48 30.50 10.51
CA GLN A 456 -10.18 29.31 9.69
C GLN A 456 -10.00 28.03 10.53
N PRO A 457 -10.35 26.85 10.01
CA PRO A 457 -10.12 25.57 10.68
C PRO A 457 -8.61 25.24 10.75
N CYS A 458 -8.19 24.48 11.77
CA CYS A 458 -6.79 24.06 11.88
C CYS A 458 -6.42 22.98 10.86
N SER A 459 -5.38 23.22 10.05
CA SER A 459 -4.85 22.26 9.08
C SER A 459 -3.52 21.68 9.58
N GLN A 460 -3.57 20.55 10.28
CA GLN A 460 -2.41 19.66 10.45
C GLN A 460 -2.61 18.44 9.56
N SER A 461 -1.54 18.02 8.89
CA SER A 461 -1.50 16.79 8.10
C SER A 461 -0.36 15.92 8.57
N VAL A 462 -0.61 14.62 8.64
CA VAL A 462 0.39 13.62 8.99
C VAL A 462 0.56 12.66 7.83
N THR A 463 1.81 12.49 7.39
CA THR A 463 2.21 11.32 6.63
C THR A 463 2.86 10.34 7.59
N SER A 464 2.57 9.06 7.45
CA SER A 464 3.19 8.02 8.27
C SER A 464 3.68 6.88 7.41
N THR A 465 4.78 6.28 7.84
CA THR A 465 5.28 5.00 7.37
C THR A 465 5.13 4.01 8.51
N VAL A 466 4.43 2.90 8.23
CA VAL A 466 4.26 1.82 9.18
C VAL A 466 5.11 0.64 8.71
N THR A 467 5.97 0.14 9.59
CA THR A 467 6.70 -1.11 9.40
C THR A 467 5.95 -2.24 10.11
N PRO A 468 5.34 -3.18 9.36
CA PRO A 468 4.72 -4.37 9.92
C PRO A 468 5.74 -5.26 10.66
N LEU A 469 5.24 -6.16 11.50
CA LEU A 469 6.03 -7.22 12.14
C LEU A 469 5.88 -8.54 11.39
N CYS A 470 6.86 -9.43 11.51
CA CYS A 470 6.73 -10.80 11.03
C CYS A 470 5.68 -11.56 11.84
N VAL A 471 5.00 -12.52 11.21
CA VAL A 471 4.03 -13.38 11.90
C VAL A 471 4.74 -14.15 13.02
N GLY A 472 4.21 -14.06 14.25
CA GLY A 472 4.80 -14.72 15.43
C GLY A 472 5.98 -13.99 16.08
N ALA A 473 6.49 -12.90 15.49
CA ALA A 473 7.52 -12.08 16.13
C ALA A 473 6.92 -11.25 17.28
N ALA A 474 7.62 -11.20 18.42
CA ALA A 474 7.21 -10.36 19.54
C ALA A 474 7.59 -8.89 19.27
N ASN A 475 6.57 -8.05 19.08
CA ASN A 475 6.63 -6.59 19.23
C ASN A 475 7.73 -5.87 18.43
N THR A 476 7.90 -6.15 17.13
CA THR A 476 8.93 -5.49 16.30
C THR A 476 8.40 -4.36 15.40
N GLY A 477 7.10 -4.06 15.42
CA GLY A 477 6.51 -3.04 14.57
C GLY A 477 7.02 -1.63 14.86
N VAL A 478 7.01 -0.76 13.85
CA VAL A 478 7.45 0.64 13.95
C VAL A 478 6.43 1.54 13.25
N ILE A 479 6.08 2.66 13.89
CA ILE A 479 5.39 3.78 13.22
C ILE A 479 6.35 4.96 13.22
N ALA A 480 6.69 5.45 12.04
CA ALA A 480 7.37 6.73 11.85
C ALA A 480 6.42 7.69 11.15
N MET A 481 6.43 8.96 11.52
CA MET A 481 5.51 9.96 10.99
C MET A 481 6.18 11.31 10.79
N THR A 482 5.64 12.09 9.87
CA THR A 482 6.04 13.47 9.61
C THR A 482 4.80 14.34 9.72
N VAL A 483 4.88 15.39 10.54
CA VAL A 483 3.81 16.38 10.70
C VAL A 483 4.11 17.59 9.84
N THR A 484 3.12 18.02 9.07
CA THR A 484 3.16 19.24 8.26
C THR A 484 1.95 20.12 8.58
N GLY A 485 2.11 21.44 8.56
CA GLY A 485 1.09 22.39 9.04
C GLY A 485 1.06 22.52 10.57
N GLY A 486 0.39 23.54 11.09
CA GLY A 486 0.45 23.93 12.50
C GLY A 486 1.71 24.75 12.87
N THR A 487 1.78 25.20 14.13
CA THR A 487 2.91 25.99 14.64
C THR A 487 3.72 25.17 15.64
N ALA A 488 4.99 24.94 15.36
CA ALA A 488 5.90 24.24 16.28
C ALA A 488 6.16 25.07 17.58
N PRO A 489 6.61 24.45 18.69
CA PRO A 489 6.82 23.01 18.92
C PRO A 489 5.54 22.17 19.00
N TYR A 490 5.64 20.87 18.71
CA TYR A 490 4.55 19.89 18.86
C TYR A 490 4.77 19.01 20.08
N THR A 491 3.67 18.57 20.70
CA THR A 491 3.64 17.51 21.71
C THR A 491 2.86 16.31 21.17
N TYR A 492 3.31 15.10 21.51
CA TYR A 492 2.77 13.85 20.99
C TYR A 492 2.32 12.96 22.14
N THR A 493 1.06 12.51 22.08
CA THR A 493 0.51 11.55 23.06
C THR A 493 0.01 10.33 22.31
N TRP A 494 0.68 9.19 22.48
CA TRP A 494 0.33 7.93 21.84
C TRP A 494 -0.56 7.08 22.74
N THR A 495 -1.59 6.46 22.16
CA THR A 495 -2.49 5.52 22.82
C THR A 495 -2.72 4.31 21.92
N ARG A 496 -2.94 3.13 22.52
CA ARG A 496 -3.31 1.90 21.80
C ARG A 496 -4.73 1.51 22.17
N SER A 497 -5.56 1.19 21.19
CA SER A 497 -6.91 0.68 21.46
C SER A 497 -6.84 -0.68 22.19
N GLY A 498 -7.56 -0.82 23.31
CA GLY A 498 -7.60 -2.05 24.11
C GLY A 498 -6.59 -2.16 25.26
N GLY A 499 -5.78 -1.13 25.53
CA GLY A 499 -4.86 -1.08 26.67
C GLY A 499 -3.57 -1.86 26.42
N GLY A 500 -2.44 -1.13 26.34
CA GLY A 500 -1.12 -1.71 26.17
C GLY A 500 -0.04 -0.63 26.07
N SER A 501 1.14 -0.94 26.60
CA SER A 501 2.29 -0.03 26.71
C SER A 501 3.03 0.09 25.38
N GLY A 502 2.89 1.25 24.73
CA GLY A 502 3.87 1.77 23.77
C GLY A 502 4.29 3.15 24.26
N SER A 503 5.50 3.26 24.82
CA SER A 503 6.06 4.55 25.23
C SER A 503 7.07 5.00 24.19
N GLY A 504 6.83 6.16 23.58
CA GLY A 504 7.84 6.89 22.86
C GLY A 504 7.43 8.36 22.76
N ALA A 505 8.42 9.24 22.86
CA ALA A 505 8.25 10.67 22.68
C ALA A 505 8.60 11.02 21.23
N GLY A 506 7.76 11.82 20.56
CA GLY A 506 8.07 12.35 19.24
C GLY A 506 7.39 11.61 18.08
N THR A 507 8.05 11.68 16.93
CA THR A 507 7.54 11.28 15.61
C THR A 507 7.83 9.84 15.23
N THR A 508 8.47 9.05 16.09
CA THR A 508 8.73 7.62 15.83
C THR A 508 8.54 6.81 17.10
N ILE A 509 7.78 5.73 17.01
CA ILE A 509 7.57 4.74 18.06
C ILE A 509 7.88 3.35 17.51
N SER A 510 8.64 2.55 18.24
CA SER A 510 9.08 1.21 17.87
C SER A 510 8.73 0.20 18.97
N GLY A 511 8.97 -1.09 18.74
CA GLY A 511 8.65 -2.11 19.74
C GLY A 511 7.16 -2.45 19.78
N LEU A 512 6.45 -2.29 18.67
CA LEU A 512 4.99 -2.32 18.64
C LEU A 512 4.44 -3.71 18.30
N ALA A 513 3.46 -4.15 19.09
CA ALA A 513 2.60 -5.28 18.74
C ALA A 513 1.64 -4.90 17.60
N ALA A 514 1.10 -5.91 16.90
CA ALA A 514 0.00 -5.70 15.96
C ALA A 514 -1.18 -5.00 16.65
N GLY A 515 -1.76 -4.00 15.99
CA GLY A 515 -2.90 -3.25 16.52
C GLY A 515 -2.96 -1.80 16.04
N THR A 516 -4.00 -1.10 16.48
CA THR A 516 -4.25 0.30 16.12
C THR A 516 -3.68 1.23 17.18
N TYR A 517 -2.86 2.18 16.72
CA TYR A 517 -2.25 3.23 17.53
C TYR A 517 -2.83 4.58 17.12
N THR A 518 -3.22 5.37 18.11
CA THR A 518 -3.74 6.72 17.95
C THR A 518 -2.75 7.70 18.56
N VAL A 519 -2.26 8.65 17.76
CA VAL A 519 -1.46 9.78 18.24
C VAL A 519 -2.33 11.03 18.31
N THR A 520 -2.28 11.72 19.44
CA THR A 520 -2.77 13.10 19.57
C THR A 520 -1.58 14.04 19.44
N ILE A 521 -1.63 14.94 18.47
CA ILE A 521 -0.57 15.91 18.16
C ILE A 521 -1.09 17.29 18.53
N THR A 522 -0.42 17.97 19.46
CA THR A 522 -0.80 19.32 19.90
C THR A 522 0.30 20.31 19.56
N SER A 523 -0.03 21.35 18.78
CA SER A 523 0.88 22.45 18.41
C SER A 523 1.06 23.46 19.55
N SER A 524 2.03 24.37 19.42
CA SER A 524 2.28 25.44 20.40
C SER A 524 1.13 26.45 20.50
N THR A 525 0.32 26.55 19.45
CA THR A 525 -0.91 27.34 19.38
C THR A 525 -2.14 26.62 19.95
N GLY A 526 -1.97 25.43 20.55
CA GLY A 526 -3.05 24.66 21.17
C GLY A 526 -3.95 23.92 20.17
N CYS A 527 -3.58 23.87 18.89
CA CYS A 527 -4.31 23.03 17.94
C CYS A 527 -3.96 21.55 18.17
N ALA A 528 -4.97 20.75 18.53
CA ALA A 528 -4.86 19.32 18.72
C ALA A 528 -5.58 18.56 17.60
N ASN A 529 -4.90 17.59 16.97
CA ASN A 529 -5.49 16.65 16.02
C ASN A 529 -5.08 15.23 16.35
N THR A 530 -5.96 14.27 16.05
CA THR A 530 -5.70 12.85 16.25
C THR A 530 -5.48 12.14 14.93
N PHE A 531 -4.48 11.26 14.87
CA PHE A 531 -4.19 10.40 13.72
C PHE A 531 -4.09 8.96 14.17
N THR A 532 -4.63 8.05 13.36
CA THR A 532 -4.60 6.61 13.64
C THR A 532 -3.74 5.89 12.61
N ALA A 533 -2.88 4.99 13.08
CA ALA A 533 -2.09 4.09 12.23
C ALA A 533 -2.25 2.64 12.73
N MET A 534 -2.32 1.69 11.80
CA MET A 534 -2.46 0.27 12.11
C MET A 534 -1.15 -0.46 11.83
N VAL A 535 -0.57 -1.07 12.86
CA VAL A 535 0.55 -2.01 12.72
C VAL A 535 -0.03 -3.39 12.41
N GLY A 536 0.14 -3.86 11.18
CA GLY A 536 -0.23 -5.21 10.74
C GLY A 536 0.94 -6.19 10.80
N THR A 537 0.73 -7.39 10.27
CA THR A 537 1.80 -8.38 10.03
C THR A 537 2.10 -8.49 8.54
N TYR A 538 3.33 -8.84 8.17
CA TYR A 538 3.60 -9.31 6.80
C TYR A 538 2.82 -10.60 6.50
N PRO A 539 2.48 -10.89 5.23
CA PRO A 539 1.91 -12.19 4.86
C PRO A 539 2.86 -13.33 5.30
N PRO A 540 2.34 -14.46 5.82
CA PRO A 540 3.20 -15.57 6.22
C PRO A 540 3.93 -16.17 5.01
N ILE A 541 5.19 -16.57 5.18
CA ILE A 541 5.93 -17.32 4.16
C ILE A 541 5.38 -18.75 4.15
N VAL A 542 4.99 -19.24 2.97
CA VAL A 542 4.51 -20.60 2.74
C VAL A 542 5.55 -21.32 1.88
N ILE A 543 6.07 -22.42 2.40
CA ILE A 543 7.07 -23.27 1.75
C ILE A 543 6.40 -24.58 1.36
N THR A 544 6.32 -24.85 0.07
CA THR A 544 5.76 -26.09 -0.47
C THR A 544 6.89 -26.91 -1.10
N PRO A 545 7.47 -27.87 -0.38
CA PRO A 545 8.51 -28.74 -0.91
C PRO A 545 7.92 -29.84 -1.80
N THR A 546 8.58 -30.09 -2.92
CA THR A 546 8.28 -31.18 -3.86
C THR A 546 9.49 -32.12 -3.94
N PRO A 547 9.61 -33.09 -3.02
CA PRO A 547 10.72 -34.04 -3.03
C PRO A 547 10.56 -35.09 -4.12
N VAL A 548 11.69 -35.48 -4.73
CA VAL A 548 11.83 -36.63 -5.62
C VAL A 548 12.77 -37.62 -4.95
N GLY A 549 12.34 -38.87 -4.83
CA GLY A 549 13.14 -39.94 -4.21
C GLY A 549 14.42 -40.24 -4.96
N VAL A 550 15.34 -40.93 -4.29
CA VAL A 550 16.54 -41.47 -4.94
C VAL A 550 16.13 -42.54 -5.94
N ALA A 551 16.78 -42.58 -7.10
CA ALA A 551 16.49 -43.56 -8.15
C ALA A 551 16.86 -44.99 -7.75
N CYS A 552 18.02 -45.14 -7.09
CA CYS A 552 18.53 -46.41 -6.57
C CYS A 552 18.69 -46.36 -5.06
N SER A 553 18.45 -47.49 -4.40
CA SER A 553 18.70 -47.63 -2.96
C SER A 553 20.18 -47.33 -2.65
N GLY A 554 20.41 -46.40 -1.73
CA GLY A 554 21.74 -45.94 -1.32
C GLY A 554 22.38 -44.91 -2.26
N GLY A 555 21.69 -44.53 -3.34
CA GLY A 555 22.14 -43.49 -4.27
C GLY A 555 21.95 -42.07 -3.74
N ALA A 556 22.51 -41.11 -4.47
CA ALA A 556 22.40 -39.68 -4.19
C ALA A 556 21.79 -38.93 -5.39
N THR A 557 20.68 -39.43 -5.94
CA THR A 557 19.99 -38.82 -7.10
C THR A 557 18.69 -38.11 -6.74
N GLY A 558 18.32 -38.11 -5.46
CA GLY A 558 17.13 -37.43 -4.97
C GLY A 558 17.24 -35.91 -5.14
N SER A 559 16.09 -35.24 -5.12
CA SER A 559 16.02 -33.78 -5.21
C SER A 559 14.86 -33.22 -4.40
N ILE A 560 14.95 -31.94 -4.07
CA ILE A 560 13.85 -31.18 -3.47
C ILE A 560 13.74 -29.87 -4.26
N SER A 561 12.56 -29.65 -4.86
CA SER A 561 12.18 -28.36 -5.44
C SER A 561 11.30 -27.61 -4.44
N LEU A 562 11.50 -26.31 -4.26
CA LEU A 562 10.69 -25.49 -3.36
C LEU A 562 9.84 -24.50 -4.16
N ALA A 563 8.52 -24.53 -3.95
CA ALA A 563 7.65 -23.40 -4.26
C ALA A 563 7.47 -22.53 -3.01
N VAL A 564 7.93 -21.28 -3.05
CA VAL A 564 7.81 -20.33 -1.95
C VAL A 564 6.83 -19.21 -2.33
N SER A 565 5.87 -18.92 -1.45
CA SER A 565 4.89 -17.85 -1.61
C SER A 565 4.65 -17.11 -0.29
N GLY A 566 3.96 -15.98 -0.32
CA GLY A 566 3.78 -15.12 0.86
C GLY A 566 5.07 -14.37 1.25
N GLY A 567 5.15 -13.74 2.43
CA GLY A 567 6.30 -12.87 2.78
C GLY A 567 6.54 -11.72 1.80
N THR A 568 7.76 -11.16 1.85
CA THR A 568 8.23 -10.11 0.95
C THR A 568 9.30 -10.65 -0.01
N PRO A 569 9.11 -10.63 -1.35
CA PRO A 569 10.06 -11.19 -2.31
C PRO A 569 11.51 -10.77 -2.10
N GLY A 570 12.45 -11.67 -2.44
CA GLY A 570 13.87 -11.56 -2.12
C GLY A 570 14.30 -12.59 -1.08
N TYR A 571 13.92 -13.86 -1.32
CA TYR A 571 14.15 -14.95 -0.37
C TYR A 571 15.60 -15.44 -0.38
N THR A 572 16.11 -15.76 0.80
CA THR A 572 17.31 -16.56 1.01
C THR A 572 16.93 -17.91 1.62
N TYR A 573 17.73 -18.92 1.34
CA TYR A 573 17.49 -20.30 1.75
C TYR A 573 18.65 -20.75 2.63
N ASP A 574 18.36 -21.46 3.70
CA ASP A 574 19.36 -22.11 4.55
C ASP A 574 18.94 -23.56 4.80
N TRP A 575 19.67 -24.48 4.17
CA TRP A 575 19.51 -25.92 4.37
C TRP A 575 20.45 -26.49 5.43
N GLY A 576 21.17 -25.64 6.15
CA GLY A 576 22.33 -26.02 6.96
C GLY A 576 23.59 -26.22 6.12
N GLY A 577 24.76 -26.19 6.77
CA GLY A 577 26.05 -26.44 6.12
C GLY A 577 26.46 -25.40 5.07
N GLY A 578 25.86 -24.20 5.08
CA GLY A 578 26.18 -23.10 4.16
C GLY A 578 25.50 -23.17 2.78
N ILE A 579 24.51 -24.04 2.60
CA ILE A 579 23.83 -24.25 1.31
C ILE A 579 22.67 -23.27 1.15
N THR A 580 22.71 -22.44 0.10
CA THR A 580 21.80 -21.30 -0.08
C THR A 580 20.91 -21.35 -1.33
N THR A 581 20.94 -22.44 -2.09
CA THR A 581 20.11 -22.59 -3.29
C THR A 581 18.65 -22.89 -2.92
N GLN A 582 17.71 -22.38 -3.73
CA GLN A 582 16.29 -22.67 -3.57
C GLN A 582 15.98 -24.17 -3.74
N ASN A 583 16.49 -24.74 -4.83
CA ASN A 583 16.32 -26.15 -5.15
C ASN A 583 17.60 -26.91 -4.86
N ARG A 584 17.47 -28.17 -4.46
CA ARG A 584 18.58 -29.08 -4.22
C ARG A 584 18.43 -30.34 -5.05
N SER A 585 19.52 -30.81 -5.62
CA SER A 585 19.66 -32.09 -6.30
C SER A 585 20.87 -32.84 -5.73
N GLY A 586 21.05 -34.10 -6.11
CA GLY A 586 22.19 -34.89 -5.62
C GLY A 586 22.01 -35.38 -4.18
N LEU A 587 20.76 -35.53 -3.71
CA LEU A 587 20.44 -35.86 -2.33
C LEU A 587 20.33 -37.37 -2.13
N THR A 588 20.79 -37.84 -0.97
CA THR A 588 20.49 -39.19 -0.46
C THR A 588 19.07 -39.24 0.11
N ALA A 589 18.51 -40.43 0.31
CA ALA A 589 17.26 -40.53 1.06
C ALA A 589 17.47 -40.08 2.51
N GLY A 590 16.46 -39.42 3.07
CA GLY A 590 16.54 -38.87 4.42
C GLY A 590 15.58 -37.72 4.67
N LEU A 591 15.70 -37.12 5.85
CA LEU A 591 14.93 -35.96 6.26
C LEU A 591 15.77 -34.69 6.08
N TYR A 592 15.16 -33.68 5.48
CA TYR A 592 15.76 -32.38 5.25
C TYR A 592 14.92 -31.29 5.90
N SER A 593 15.58 -30.19 6.23
CA SER A 593 14.95 -28.96 6.70
C SER A 593 15.50 -27.77 5.94
N VAL A 594 14.65 -26.79 5.69
CA VAL A 594 15.06 -25.51 5.11
C VAL A 594 14.43 -24.37 5.87
N THR A 595 15.24 -23.38 6.21
CA THR A 595 14.76 -22.08 6.68
C THR A 595 14.80 -21.10 5.52
N VAL A 596 13.67 -20.49 5.22
CA VAL A 596 13.53 -19.45 4.20
C VAL A 596 13.39 -18.11 4.91
N THR A 597 14.23 -17.15 4.54
CA THR A 597 14.19 -15.78 5.04
C THR A 597 13.82 -14.84 3.92
N ASP A 598 12.89 -13.92 4.13
CA ASP A 598 12.47 -12.94 3.14
C ASP A 598 13.28 -11.63 3.21
N SER A 599 13.01 -10.67 2.31
CA SER A 599 13.75 -9.38 2.28
C SER A 599 13.45 -8.45 3.45
N LYS A 600 12.49 -8.79 4.32
CA LYS A 600 12.18 -8.09 5.58
C LYS A 600 12.63 -8.86 6.81
N SER A 601 13.50 -9.86 6.61
CA SER A 601 14.05 -10.72 7.67
C SER A 601 13.01 -11.58 8.39
N CYS A 602 11.83 -11.77 7.80
CA CYS A 602 10.87 -12.75 8.28
C CYS A 602 11.33 -14.15 7.89
N THR A 603 11.22 -15.09 8.80
CA THR A 603 11.67 -16.48 8.59
C THR A 603 10.50 -17.46 8.67
N ALA A 604 10.56 -18.52 7.87
CA ALA A 604 9.75 -19.71 8.02
C ALA A 604 10.61 -20.93 7.79
N THR A 605 10.31 -22.02 8.51
CA THR A 605 11.06 -23.27 8.39
C THR A 605 10.14 -24.39 7.97
N ALA A 606 10.52 -25.10 6.92
CA ALA A 606 9.92 -26.39 6.58
C ALA A 606 10.83 -27.50 7.13
N ASN A 607 10.29 -28.29 8.06
CA ASN A 607 10.98 -29.40 8.70
C ASN A 607 10.49 -30.74 8.14
N ASN A 608 11.28 -31.80 8.38
CA ASN A 608 10.90 -33.18 8.07
C ASN A 608 10.54 -33.41 6.59
N ILE A 609 11.19 -32.70 5.66
CA ILE A 609 11.03 -32.92 4.22
C ILE A 609 11.65 -34.28 3.88
N SER A 610 10.80 -35.26 3.60
CA SER A 610 11.23 -36.63 3.35
C SER A 610 11.60 -36.84 1.89
N VAL A 611 12.88 -37.13 1.62
CA VAL A 611 13.33 -37.69 0.34
C VAL A 611 13.25 -39.22 0.46
N PRO A 612 12.31 -39.89 -0.24
CA PRO A 612 12.10 -41.32 -0.06
C PRO A 612 13.24 -42.17 -0.67
N GLN A 613 13.49 -43.32 -0.06
CA GLN A 613 14.38 -44.37 -0.56
C GLN A 613 13.65 -45.23 -1.61
N SER A 614 14.32 -45.58 -2.70
CA SER A 614 13.79 -46.59 -3.64
C SER A 614 13.87 -48.00 -3.06
N ALA A 615 12.88 -48.84 -3.37
CA ALA A 615 12.88 -50.24 -2.95
C ALA A 615 14.07 -50.99 -3.57
N VAL A 616 14.79 -51.76 -2.75
CA VAL A 616 15.91 -52.59 -3.21
C VAL A 616 15.39 -53.68 -4.14
N ILE A 617 16.07 -53.92 -5.27
CA ILE A 617 15.80 -55.06 -6.14
C ILE A 617 16.16 -56.33 -5.35
N ALA A 618 15.20 -57.22 -5.17
CA ALA A 618 15.41 -58.54 -4.60
C ALA A 618 14.91 -59.59 -5.60
N ALA A 619 15.72 -60.63 -5.81
CA ALA A 619 15.37 -61.72 -6.72
C ALA A 619 15.59 -63.07 -6.04
N THR A 620 14.55 -63.90 -6.05
CA THR A 620 14.57 -65.23 -5.43
C THR A 620 14.51 -66.30 -6.53
N PRO A 621 15.55 -67.12 -6.71
CA PRO A 621 15.56 -68.19 -7.70
C PRO A 621 14.84 -69.44 -7.19
N THR A 622 14.04 -70.06 -8.05
CA THR A 622 13.49 -71.41 -7.88
C THR A 622 14.16 -72.32 -8.91
N VAL A 623 14.82 -73.39 -8.44
CA VAL A 623 15.65 -74.25 -9.29
C VAL A 623 14.99 -75.61 -9.51
N THR A 624 14.97 -76.06 -10.77
CA THR A 624 14.70 -77.45 -11.14
C THR A 624 15.99 -78.11 -11.60
N ASN A 625 16.40 -79.15 -10.90
CA ASN A 625 17.64 -79.89 -11.19
C ASN A 625 17.49 -80.81 -12.41
N VAL A 626 18.63 -81.15 -13.03
CA VAL A 626 18.67 -82.08 -14.16
C VAL A 626 18.53 -83.52 -13.63
N PRO A 627 17.50 -84.29 -14.05
CA PRO A 627 17.27 -85.66 -13.58
C PRO A 627 18.35 -86.65 -14.03
N CYS A 628 18.83 -86.54 -15.27
CA CYS A 628 19.78 -87.49 -15.88
C CYS A 628 21.14 -86.85 -16.13
N PHE A 629 22.22 -87.59 -15.85
CA PHE A 629 23.59 -87.11 -16.05
C PHE A 629 23.83 -86.61 -17.48
N GLY A 630 24.36 -85.40 -17.61
CA GLY A 630 24.80 -84.83 -18.90
C GLY A 630 23.66 -84.27 -19.77
N GLN A 631 22.41 -84.31 -19.33
CA GLN A 631 21.31 -83.66 -20.02
C GLN A 631 21.21 -82.16 -19.68
N SER A 632 20.50 -81.42 -20.53
CA SER A 632 20.20 -80.00 -20.34
C SER A 632 18.70 -79.79 -20.13
N THR A 633 18.13 -80.42 -19.10
CA THR A 633 16.69 -80.38 -18.80
C THR A 633 16.36 -79.59 -17.54
N GLY A 634 17.35 -78.94 -16.92
CA GLY A 634 17.18 -78.10 -15.75
C GLY A 634 16.53 -76.75 -16.08
N SER A 635 16.11 -76.03 -15.05
CA SER A 635 15.54 -74.68 -15.17
C SER A 635 15.77 -73.82 -13.93
N ILE A 636 15.74 -72.49 -14.12
CA ILE A 636 15.74 -71.50 -13.04
C ILE A 636 14.61 -70.49 -13.33
N THR A 637 13.69 -70.32 -12.39
CA THR A 637 12.65 -69.29 -12.44
C THR A 637 12.93 -68.21 -11.41
N LEU A 638 12.85 -66.94 -11.78
CA LEU A 638 13.11 -65.81 -10.88
C LEU A 638 11.81 -65.13 -10.42
N ALA A 639 11.66 -64.91 -9.12
CA ALA A 639 10.71 -63.96 -8.56
C ALA A 639 11.44 -62.67 -8.19
N VAL A 640 11.19 -61.58 -8.94
CA VAL A 640 11.87 -60.27 -8.76
C VAL A 640 10.87 -59.27 -8.18
N ILE A 641 11.26 -58.58 -7.11
CA ILE A 641 10.51 -57.51 -6.44
C ILE A 641 11.41 -56.30 -6.19
N GLY A 642 10.81 -55.11 -6.01
CA GLY A 642 11.55 -53.86 -5.81
C GLY A 642 12.25 -53.34 -7.08
N GLY A 643 12.88 -52.17 -7.02
CA GLY A 643 13.37 -51.46 -8.20
C GLY A 643 12.26 -50.93 -9.12
N ALA A 644 12.66 -50.33 -10.24
CA ALA A 644 11.77 -49.75 -11.25
C ALA A 644 11.72 -50.61 -12.52
N ALA A 645 10.56 -51.20 -12.82
CA ALA A 645 10.35 -51.91 -14.08
C ALA A 645 10.44 -50.96 -15.31
N PRO A 646 10.84 -51.46 -16.49
CA PRO A 646 11.22 -52.84 -16.82
C PRO A 646 12.61 -53.25 -16.31
N TYR A 647 12.84 -54.56 -16.16
CA TYR A 647 14.14 -55.14 -15.81
C TYR A 647 14.82 -55.76 -17.03
N THR A 648 16.15 -55.70 -17.03
CA THR A 648 17.03 -56.44 -17.93
C THR A 648 17.81 -57.48 -17.13
N TYR A 649 18.13 -58.60 -17.77
CA TYR A 649 18.80 -59.73 -17.14
C TYR A 649 20.08 -60.03 -17.91
N GLN A 650 21.15 -60.35 -17.20
CA GLN A 650 22.41 -60.80 -17.77
C GLN A 650 22.92 -61.99 -16.95
N TRP A 651 22.80 -63.17 -17.52
CA TRP A 651 23.33 -64.39 -16.93
C TRP A 651 24.82 -64.56 -17.26
N ASN A 652 25.54 -65.30 -16.41
CA ASN A 652 26.96 -65.62 -16.63
C ASN A 652 27.22 -66.51 -17.85
N ASP A 653 26.19 -67.19 -18.35
CA ASP A 653 26.22 -67.95 -19.61
C ASP A 653 25.88 -67.08 -20.84
N GLY A 654 25.69 -65.76 -20.66
CA GLY A 654 25.40 -64.80 -21.72
C GLY A 654 23.91 -64.58 -22.01
N ALA A 655 23.01 -65.37 -21.41
CA ALA A 655 21.58 -65.22 -21.66
C ALA A 655 20.99 -63.94 -21.05
N SER A 656 19.88 -63.46 -21.65
CA SER A 656 19.20 -62.22 -21.25
C SER A 656 17.73 -62.38 -20.88
N THR A 657 17.23 -63.61 -20.81
CA THR A 657 15.86 -63.91 -20.39
C THR A 657 15.72 -63.89 -18.86
N LYS A 658 14.53 -63.55 -18.36
CA LYS A 658 14.22 -63.60 -16.92
C LYS A 658 14.40 -65.02 -16.37
N ASP A 659 13.73 -65.98 -17.00
CA ASP A 659 13.76 -67.38 -16.61
C ASP A 659 14.68 -68.16 -17.56
N ARG A 660 15.26 -69.25 -17.05
CA ARG A 660 16.14 -70.17 -17.79
C ARG A 660 15.49 -71.53 -17.88
N THR A 661 15.48 -72.11 -19.06
CA THR A 661 15.02 -73.47 -19.32
C THR A 661 16.02 -74.18 -20.23
N ASN A 662 15.98 -75.51 -20.23
CA ASN A 662 16.87 -76.36 -21.03
C ASN A 662 18.37 -76.12 -20.74
N ILE A 663 18.71 -75.96 -19.46
CA ILE A 663 20.10 -75.73 -19.02
C ILE A 663 20.72 -76.98 -18.40
N SER A 664 22.03 -77.13 -18.55
CA SER A 664 22.82 -78.20 -17.93
C SER A 664 23.03 -77.95 -16.44
N ALA A 665 23.49 -78.97 -15.71
CA ALA A 665 23.96 -78.76 -14.35
C ALA A 665 25.17 -77.83 -14.32
N GLY A 666 25.23 -76.95 -13.31
CA GLY A 666 26.22 -75.90 -13.21
C GLY A 666 25.85 -74.85 -12.16
N THR A 667 26.75 -73.88 -11.96
CA THR A 667 26.50 -72.72 -11.10
C THR A 667 26.21 -71.51 -11.97
N TYR A 668 25.06 -70.90 -11.73
CA TYR A 668 24.57 -69.74 -12.45
C TYR A 668 24.59 -68.49 -11.56
N SER A 669 24.76 -67.35 -12.21
CA SER A 669 24.56 -66.04 -11.60
C SER A 669 23.84 -65.14 -12.58
N VAL A 670 22.98 -64.26 -12.06
CA VAL A 670 22.24 -63.29 -12.85
C VAL A 670 22.44 -61.89 -12.30
N THR A 671 22.79 -60.97 -13.18
CA THR A 671 22.77 -59.54 -12.91
C THR A 671 21.46 -58.97 -13.45
N ILE A 672 20.70 -58.33 -12.58
CA ILE A 672 19.41 -57.72 -12.87
C ILE A 672 19.59 -56.22 -12.81
N THR A 673 19.27 -55.54 -13.90
CA THR A 673 19.33 -54.07 -13.99
C THR A 673 17.94 -53.52 -14.26
N ASP A 674 17.48 -52.61 -13.42
CA ASP A 674 16.17 -51.98 -13.57
C ASP A 674 16.21 -50.75 -14.51
N ALA A 675 15.06 -50.10 -14.73
CA ALA A 675 14.94 -48.95 -15.62
C ALA A 675 15.74 -47.71 -15.16
N ASN A 676 16.08 -47.65 -13.86
CA ASN A 676 16.89 -46.58 -13.27
C ASN A 676 18.38 -46.91 -13.25
N SER A 677 18.80 -47.99 -13.92
CA SER A 677 20.17 -48.52 -13.93
C SER A 677 20.65 -48.99 -12.55
N CYS A 678 19.73 -49.35 -11.65
CA CYS A 678 20.08 -49.98 -10.38
C CYS A 678 20.37 -51.46 -10.62
N ILE A 679 21.49 -51.94 -10.06
CA ILE A 679 22.02 -53.28 -10.34
C ILE A 679 21.93 -54.16 -9.09
N GLN A 680 21.37 -55.36 -9.24
CA GLN A 680 21.42 -56.42 -8.25
C GLN A 680 21.94 -57.71 -8.88
N THR A 681 22.93 -58.34 -8.25
CA THR A 681 23.44 -59.64 -8.69
C THR A 681 23.01 -60.73 -7.71
N VAL A 682 22.47 -61.83 -8.25
CA VAL A 682 22.24 -63.08 -7.51
C VAL A 682 23.29 -64.09 -7.96
N ASN A 683 24.11 -64.54 -7.02
CA ASN A 683 25.22 -65.48 -7.27
C ASN A 683 24.89 -66.88 -6.76
N ASN A 684 25.70 -67.86 -7.17
CA ASN A 684 25.72 -69.22 -6.63
C ASN A 684 24.39 -69.99 -6.76
N ILE A 685 23.65 -69.77 -7.86
CA ILE A 685 22.43 -70.53 -8.16
C ILE A 685 22.86 -71.89 -8.71
N LEU A 686 22.82 -72.92 -7.87
CA LEU A 686 23.30 -74.26 -8.21
C LEU A 686 22.20 -75.13 -8.83
N VAL A 687 22.41 -75.57 -10.07
CA VAL A 687 21.63 -76.61 -10.73
C VAL A 687 22.42 -77.91 -10.67
N THR A 688 21.88 -78.95 -10.04
CA THR A 688 22.57 -80.24 -9.85
C THR A 688 22.11 -81.30 -10.85
N GLN A 689 22.89 -82.36 -10.98
CA GLN A 689 22.57 -83.61 -11.68
C GLN A 689 23.14 -84.80 -10.89
N PRO A 690 22.82 -86.07 -11.23
CA PRO A 690 23.54 -87.22 -10.68
C PRO A 690 25.06 -87.10 -10.87
N SER A 691 25.87 -87.70 -10.00
CA SER A 691 27.34 -87.58 -10.07
C SER A 691 27.98 -88.41 -11.19
N ALA A 692 27.29 -89.45 -11.66
CA ALA A 692 27.74 -90.30 -12.76
C ALA A 692 26.55 -90.76 -13.62
N ALA A 693 26.81 -91.05 -14.90
CA ALA A 693 25.82 -91.61 -15.81
C ALA A 693 25.37 -93.00 -15.37
N LEU A 694 24.10 -93.33 -15.64
CA LEU A 694 23.57 -94.67 -15.42
C LEU A 694 24.27 -95.65 -16.38
N THR A 695 24.86 -96.70 -15.82
CA THR A 695 25.58 -97.74 -16.55
C THR A 695 25.17 -99.10 -16.01
N ALA A 696 25.12 -100.10 -16.89
CA ALA A 696 24.85 -101.48 -16.53
C ALA A 696 25.85 -102.40 -17.22
N THR A 697 26.28 -103.45 -16.53
CA THR A 697 27.12 -104.53 -17.07
C THR A 697 26.42 -105.85 -16.81
N LEU A 698 26.59 -106.80 -17.74
CA LEU A 698 25.95 -108.11 -17.65
C LEU A 698 27.00 -109.19 -17.41
N SER A 699 26.69 -110.10 -16.49
CA SER A 699 27.41 -111.36 -16.26
C SER A 699 26.47 -112.52 -16.54
N LYS A 700 27.00 -113.64 -17.04
CA LYS A 700 26.18 -114.79 -17.44
C LYS A 700 26.77 -116.12 -17.00
N THR A 701 25.88 -117.11 -16.93
CA THR A 701 26.20 -118.54 -16.92
C THR A 701 25.48 -119.16 -18.10
N ASP A 702 26.23 -119.74 -19.04
CA ASP A 702 25.66 -120.37 -20.24
C ASP A 702 24.93 -121.68 -19.86
N PRO A 703 23.82 -122.03 -20.55
CA PRO A 703 23.11 -123.27 -20.31
C PRO A 703 23.91 -124.50 -20.76
N SER A 704 23.85 -125.57 -19.98
CA SER A 704 24.51 -126.84 -20.30
C SER A 704 23.64 -127.73 -21.19
N CYS A 705 24.24 -128.41 -22.17
CA CYS A 705 23.61 -129.47 -22.97
C CYS A 705 22.23 -129.11 -23.58
N GLY A 706 22.00 -127.85 -23.94
CA GLY A 706 20.71 -127.38 -24.49
C GLY A 706 19.57 -127.24 -23.47
N ALA A 707 19.87 -127.33 -22.16
CA ALA A 707 18.90 -127.12 -21.10
C ALA A 707 18.54 -125.62 -20.92
N THR A 708 17.53 -125.35 -20.10
CA THR A 708 17.12 -123.99 -19.69
C THR A 708 17.65 -123.68 -18.29
N ASN A 709 18.95 -123.85 -18.05
CA ASN A 709 19.57 -123.64 -16.73
C ASN A 709 20.59 -122.50 -16.71
N GLY A 710 20.67 -121.70 -17.77
CA GLY A 710 21.49 -120.49 -17.79
C GLY A 710 20.94 -119.38 -16.89
N SER A 711 21.77 -118.38 -16.62
CA SER A 711 21.39 -117.18 -15.85
C SER A 711 22.10 -115.94 -16.35
N VAL A 712 21.48 -114.77 -16.17
CA VAL A 712 22.10 -113.46 -16.40
C VAL A 712 21.88 -112.59 -15.17
N THR A 713 22.92 -111.87 -14.74
CA THR A 713 22.84 -110.87 -13.69
C THR A 713 23.35 -109.52 -14.19
N ALA A 714 22.54 -108.48 -14.00
CA ALA A 714 22.88 -107.09 -14.28
C ALA A 714 23.48 -106.41 -13.04
N SER A 715 24.68 -105.83 -13.19
CA SER A 715 25.32 -104.98 -12.20
C SER A 715 25.24 -103.52 -12.65
N VAL A 716 24.61 -102.66 -11.83
CA VAL A 716 24.30 -101.27 -12.18
C VAL A 716 25.18 -100.31 -11.37
N SER A 717 25.66 -99.24 -12.00
CA SER A 717 26.38 -98.14 -11.35
C SER A 717 25.99 -96.77 -11.91
N GLY A 718 26.06 -95.71 -11.07
CA GLY A 718 25.65 -94.35 -11.44
C GLY A 718 24.14 -94.15 -11.47
N GLY A 719 23.67 -93.03 -12.04
CA GLY A 719 22.24 -92.66 -12.00
C GLY A 719 21.70 -92.41 -10.59
N THR A 720 20.38 -92.45 -10.43
CA THR A 720 19.67 -92.22 -9.14
C THR A 720 18.91 -93.47 -8.70
N ALA A 721 19.37 -94.14 -7.64
CA ALA A 721 18.66 -95.29 -7.07
C ALA A 721 17.27 -94.90 -6.49
N PRO A 722 16.30 -95.84 -6.39
CA PRO A 722 16.35 -97.25 -6.82
C PRO A 722 16.29 -97.47 -8.34
N TYR A 723 16.60 -98.69 -8.79
CA TYR A 723 16.56 -99.10 -10.20
C TYR A 723 15.45 -100.12 -10.46
N THR A 724 14.86 -100.08 -11.65
CA THR A 724 13.93 -101.09 -12.19
C THR A 724 14.55 -101.81 -13.37
N TYR A 725 14.20 -103.08 -13.54
CA TYR A 725 14.75 -103.95 -14.57
C TYR A 725 13.59 -104.49 -15.42
N ASP A 726 13.67 -104.32 -16.73
CA ASP A 726 12.71 -104.86 -17.70
C ASP A 726 13.47 -105.72 -18.69
N TRP A 727 13.33 -107.04 -18.58
CA TRP A 727 14.00 -108.02 -19.41
C TRP A 727 13.13 -108.41 -20.61
N ASN A 728 13.75 -108.47 -21.79
CA ASN A 728 13.04 -108.92 -22.99
C ASN A 728 12.57 -110.38 -22.85
N GLY A 729 11.34 -110.66 -23.30
CA GLY A 729 10.79 -112.03 -23.33
C GLY A 729 10.28 -112.58 -21.99
N THR A 730 10.16 -111.74 -20.95
CA THR A 730 9.56 -112.06 -19.64
C THR A 730 10.08 -113.37 -19.00
N PRO A 731 11.39 -113.51 -18.79
CA PRO A 731 11.97 -114.69 -18.13
C PRO A 731 11.64 -114.74 -16.63
N THR A 732 11.90 -115.89 -15.99
CA THR A 732 11.77 -116.02 -14.53
C THR A 732 12.76 -115.09 -13.83
N GLY A 733 12.24 -114.18 -12.99
CA GLY A 733 13.04 -113.14 -12.32
C GLY A 733 12.99 -111.76 -12.99
N ASP A 734 12.18 -111.59 -14.04
CA ASP A 734 11.88 -110.27 -14.61
C ASP A 734 11.37 -109.29 -13.54
N GLY A 735 11.77 -108.02 -13.63
CA GLY A 735 11.64 -107.05 -12.54
C GLY A 735 12.80 -107.04 -11.54
N THR A 736 13.75 -107.99 -11.61
CA THR A 736 14.92 -108.05 -10.72
C THR A 736 16.24 -107.99 -11.49
N ALA A 737 17.34 -107.76 -10.77
CA ALA A 737 18.68 -107.70 -11.37
C ALA A 737 19.17 -109.04 -11.95
N THR A 738 18.58 -110.17 -11.54
CA THR A 738 19.02 -111.51 -11.94
C THR A 738 17.86 -112.32 -12.51
N ILE A 739 18.05 -112.85 -13.71
CA ILE A 739 17.13 -113.78 -14.36
C ILE A 739 17.80 -115.16 -14.47
N THR A 740 17.01 -116.21 -14.28
CA THR A 740 17.50 -117.60 -14.26
C THR A 740 16.58 -118.50 -15.07
N GLY A 741 17.01 -119.74 -15.33
CA GLY A 741 16.19 -120.69 -16.08
C GLY A 741 16.22 -120.45 -17.59
N LEU A 742 17.35 -119.95 -18.11
CA LEU A 742 17.45 -119.42 -19.47
C LEU A 742 17.99 -120.47 -20.47
N ALA A 743 17.40 -120.53 -21.66
CA ALA A 743 17.97 -121.21 -22.82
C ALA A 743 19.05 -120.34 -23.51
N SER A 744 19.79 -120.91 -24.45
CA SER A 744 20.68 -120.14 -25.34
C SER A 744 19.87 -119.12 -26.15
N GLY A 745 20.38 -117.90 -26.25
CA GLY A 745 19.66 -116.80 -26.88
C GLY A 745 20.21 -115.44 -26.49
N ASN A 746 19.65 -114.37 -27.06
CA ASN A 746 20.01 -113.00 -26.73
C ASN A 746 19.04 -112.40 -25.71
N TYR A 747 19.58 -111.97 -24.57
CA TYR A 747 18.81 -111.35 -23.50
C TYR A 747 19.24 -109.89 -23.38
N GLN A 748 18.25 -109.02 -23.30
CA GLN A 748 18.38 -107.57 -23.21
C GLN A 748 17.62 -107.12 -21.97
N VAL A 749 18.24 -106.23 -21.20
CA VAL A 749 17.58 -105.53 -20.09
C VAL A 749 17.57 -104.05 -20.35
N THR A 750 16.42 -103.43 -20.12
CA THR A 750 16.31 -101.99 -19.91
C THR A 750 16.40 -101.74 -18.42
N VAL A 751 17.45 -101.06 -17.98
CA VAL A 751 17.60 -100.61 -16.60
C VAL A 751 17.16 -99.15 -16.54
N THR A 752 16.19 -98.85 -15.69
CA THR A 752 15.69 -97.49 -15.49
C THR A 752 15.91 -97.07 -14.04
N ASP A 753 16.38 -95.85 -13.83
CA ASP A 753 16.60 -95.29 -12.49
C ASP A 753 15.36 -94.55 -11.95
N ALA A 754 15.41 -94.08 -10.70
CA ALA A 754 14.30 -93.39 -10.04
C ALA A 754 13.94 -92.01 -10.65
N LYS A 755 14.74 -91.52 -11.59
CA LYS A 755 14.51 -90.27 -12.34
C LYS A 755 14.15 -90.53 -13.79
N ASN A 756 13.80 -91.78 -14.14
CA ASN A 756 13.43 -92.24 -15.48
C ASN A 756 14.56 -92.16 -16.51
N CYS A 757 15.81 -92.19 -16.06
CA CYS A 757 16.96 -92.34 -16.96
C CYS A 757 17.14 -93.82 -17.27
N SER A 758 17.28 -94.19 -18.54
CA SER A 758 17.35 -95.59 -18.96
C SER A 758 18.62 -95.92 -19.73
N VAL A 759 19.14 -97.13 -19.52
CA VAL A 759 20.20 -97.74 -20.33
C VAL A 759 19.76 -99.13 -20.77
N ILE A 760 20.11 -99.50 -22.00
CA ILE A 760 19.80 -100.81 -22.58
C ILE A 760 21.12 -101.55 -22.80
N VAL A 761 21.22 -102.76 -22.28
CA VAL A 761 22.37 -103.65 -22.48
C VAL A 761 21.90 -105.05 -22.86
N SER A 762 22.69 -105.74 -23.68
CA SER A 762 22.37 -107.08 -24.18
C SER A 762 23.54 -108.05 -24.01
N ILE A 763 23.22 -109.32 -23.79
CA ILE A 763 24.18 -110.41 -23.72
C ILE A 763 23.62 -111.67 -24.37
N THR A 764 24.48 -112.43 -25.04
CA THR A 764 24.11 -113.69 -25.68
C THR A 764 24.57 -114.88 -24.85
N LEU A 765 23.64 -115.79 -24.52
CA LEU A 765 23.94 -117.09 -23.94
C LEU A 765 24.20 -118.09 -25.07
N SER A 766 25.35 -118.74 -25.04
CA SER A 766 25.78 -119.69 -26.07
C SER A 766 25.22 -121.09 -25.80
N THR A 767 24.91 -121.83 -26.88
CA THR A 767 24.68 -123.27 -26.81
C THR A 767 25.98 -124.01 -26.55
N ALA A 768 25.96 -125.03 -25.68
CA ALA A 768 27.06 -125.99 -25.57
C ALA A 768 27.31 -126.70 -26.91
N ALA A 769 28.58 -126.89 -27.29
CA ALA A 769 28.93 -127.61 -28.52
C ALA A 769 28.49 -129.08 -28.42
N THR A 770 27.70 -129.56 -29.37
CA THR A 770 27.19 -130.94 -29.40
C THR A 770 28.31 -131.95 -29.69
N ILE A 771 28.32 -133.08 -28.98
CA ILE A 771 29.23 -134.21 -29.23
C ILE A 771 28.79 -134.93 -30.52
N VAL A 772 29.72 -135.11 -31.45
CA VAL A 772 29.54 -135.85 -32.71
C VAL A 772 30.49 -137.04 -32.72
N LEU A 773 29.96 -138.23 -32.99
CA LEU A 773 30.68 -139.50 -32.98
C LEU A 773 30.77 -140.06 -34.40
N THR A 774 31.97 -140.30 -34.90
CA THR A 774 32.23 -140.97 -36.19
C THR A 774 33.17 -142.15 -35.98
N THR A 775 32.91 -143.26 -36.68
CA THR A 775 33.63 -144.52 -36.45
C THR A 775 34.24 -145.03 -37.75
N ASN A 776 35.53 -145.33 -37.73
CA ASN A 776 36.23 -146.01 -38.80
C ASN A 776 36.48 -147.46 -38.39
N VAL A 777 36.10 -148.41 -39.24
CA VAL A 777 36.14 -149.83 -38.91
C VAL A 777 37.06 -150.62 -39.82
N THR A 778 37.83 -151.53 -39.22
CA THR A 778 38.54 -152.58 -39.94
C THR A 778 37.92 -153.92 -39.56
N PRO A 779 37.25 -154.62 -40.48
CA PRO A 779 36.60 -155.89 -40.17
C PRO A 779 37.61 -157.01 -39.86
N PRO A 780 37.25 -157.98 -39.00
CA PRO A 780 38.11 -159.13 -38.74
C PRO A 780 38.22 -160.07 -39.96
N THR A 781 39.38 -160.71 -40.15
CA THR A 781 39.70 -161.55 -41.32
C THR A 781 39.83 -163.04 -41.01
N CYS A 782 39.45 -163.90 -41.96
CA CYS A 782 39.65 -165.35 -41.87
C CYS A 782 41.09 -165.76 -42.28
N PRO A 783 41.78 -166.66 -41.55
CA PRO A 783 43.06 -167.23 -42.00
C PRO A 783 42.88 -168.11 -43.26
N PRO A 784 43.72 -168.00 -44.32
CA PRO A 784 43.61 -168.87 -45.48
C PRO A 784 43.99 -170.32 -45.16
N GLY A 785 43.07 -171.27 -45.34
CA GLY A 785 43.40 -172.68 -45.57
C GLY A 785 43.33 -173.68 -44.40
N SER A 786 42.70 -173.36 -43.26
CA SER A 786 42.38 -174.38 -42.24
C SER A 786 41.14 -173.98 -41.43
N ASN A 787 40.36 -174.95 -40.92
CA ASN A 787 39.15 -174.77 -40.11
C ASN A 787 39.45 -174.18 -38.70
N ALA A 788 40.32 -173.19 -38.60
CA ALA A 788 40.63 -172.47 -37.36
C ALA A 788 39.52 -171.44 -37.03
N PRO A 789 39.27 -171.13 -35.74
CA PRO A 789 38.38 -170.04 -35.34
C PRO A 789 38.78 -168.71 -35.99
N LEU A 790 37.80 -167.84 -36.29
CA LEU A 790 38.02 -166.50 -36.84
C LEU A 790 39.05 -165.73 -35.99
N GLY A 791 39.98 -165.01 -36.64
CA GLY A 791 40.93 -164.17 -35.92
C GLY A 791 40.21 -162.99 -35.25
N GLU A 792 40.47 -162.77 -33.96
CA GLU A 792 40.07 -161.59 -33.20
C GLU A 792 40.99 -160.41 -33.57
N ASN A 793 40.83 -159.85 -34.77
CA ASN A 793 41.67 -158.75 -35.28
C ASN A 793 40.89 -157.53 -35.79
N GLY A 794 39.58 -157.44 -35.52
CA GLY A 794 38.77 -156.28 -35.87
C GLY A 794 39.17 -155.03 -35.06
N VAL A 795 39.00 -153.84 -35.66
CA VAL A 795 39.33 -152.54 -35.05
C VAL A 795 38.17 -151.56 -35.25
N ILE A 796 37.85 -150.79 -34.21
CA ILE A 796 36.97 -149.62 -34.26
C ILE A 796 37.78 -148.42 -33.77
N ASP A 797 38.05 -147.47 -34.66
CA ASP A 797 38.63 -146.17 -34.37
C ASP A 797 37.49 -145.16 -34.22
N LEU A 798 37.30 -144.62 -33.01
CA LEU A 798 36.21 -143.70 -32.68
C LEU A 798 36.76 -142.28 -32.65
N VAL A 799 36.34 -141.46 -33.60
CA VAL A 799 36.65 -140.03 -33.61
C VAL A 799 35.52 -139.27 -32.92
N VAL A 800 35.85 -138.57 -31.84
CA VAL A 800 34.95 -137.66 -31.12
C VAL A 800 35.27 -136.22 -31.51
N THR A 801 34.28 -135.49 -32.02
CA THR A 801 34.39 -134.05 -32.32
C THR A 801 33.25 -133.28 -31.63
N GLY A 802 33.49 -132.02 -31.23
CA GLY A 802 32.56 -131.26 -30.39
C GLY A 802 32.57 -131.72 -28.91
N GLY A 803 31.71 -131.14 -28.06
CA GLY A 803 31.72 -131.36 -26.60
C GLY A 803 32.93 -130.77 -25.86
N THR A 804 32.97 -130.95 -24.54
CA THR A 804 34.04 -130.43 -23.65
C THR A 804 34.91 -131.57 -23.11
N ALA A 805 36.18 -131.64 -23.49
CA ALA A 805 37.12 -132.63 -22.93
C ALA A 805 37.34 -132.41 -21.41
N PRO A 806 37.69 -133.44 -20.61
CA PRO A 806 37.89 -134.85 -21.00
C PRO A 806 36.58 -135.59 -21.32
N PHE A 807 36.67 -136.59 -22.19
CA PHE A 807 35.58 -137.51 -22.51
C PHE A 807 35.72 -138.82 -21.75
N THR A 808 34.61 -139.43 -21.40
CA THR A 808 34.52 -140.78 -20.86
C THR A 808 33.76 -141.67 -21.83
N TYR A 809 34.22 -142.91 -21.99
CA TYR A 809 33.69 -143.87 -22.96
C TYR A 809 33.09 -145.04 -22.21
N ASN A 810 31.92 -145.49 -22.65
CA ASN A 810 31.26 -146.68 -22.15
C ASN A 810 30.85 -147.56 -23.32
N TRP A 811 31.70 -148.53 -23.65
CA TRP A 811 31.46 -149.50 -24.70
C TRP A 811 30.74 -150.75 -24.18
N THR A 812 29.80 -151.26 -24.98
CA THR A 812 29.10 -152.52 -24.73
C THR A 812 28.99 -153.33 -26.02
N THR A 813 28.84 -154.65 -25.93
CA THR A 813 28.57 -155.52 -27.09
C THR A 813 27.55 -156.59 -26.75
N SER A 814 26.71 -156.94 -27.74
CA SER A 814 25.65 -157.95 -27.59
C SER A 814 26.03 -159.34 -28.10
N ASN A 815 26.96 -159.41 -29.05
CA ASN A 815 27.29 -160.62 -29.80
C ASN A 815 28.74 -160.62 -30.34
N GLY A 816 29.59 -159.70 -29.85
CA GLY A 816 31.03 -159.65 -30.11
C GLY A 816 31.87 -159.94 -28.86
N SER A 817 33.19 -159.87 -29.00
CA SER A 817 34.19 -160.12 -27.96
C SER A 817 35.46 -159.30 -28.19
N GLY A 818 36.35 -159.21 -27.20
CA GLY A 818 37.61 -158.45 -27.28
C GLY A 818 37.54 -156.98 -26.84
N LEU A 819 36.39 -156.52 -26.35
CA LEU A 819 36.14 -155.11 -26.01
C LEU A 819 36.81 -154.68 -24.69
N VAL A 820 37.36 -153.46 -24.67
CA VAL A 820 37.87 -152.77 -23.49
C VAL A 820 36.96 -151.57 -23.19
N PRO A 821 36.01 -151.67 -22.22
CA PRO A 821 34.85 -150.78 -22.12
C PRO A 821 35.13 -149.27 -22.07
N THR A 822 36.30 -148.86 -21.59
CA THR A 822 36.63 -147.46 -21.31
C THR A 822 37.59 -146.82 -22.31
N ASN A 823 38.15 -147.59 -23.25
CA ASN A 823 39.05 -147.04 -24.26
C ASN A 823 38.25 -146.33 -25.36
N GLN A 824 38.80 -145.24 -25.89
CA GLN A 824 38.21 -144.56 -27.06
C GLN A 824 38.17 -145.52 -28.26
N ASP A 825 39.34 -146.04 -28.63
CA ASP A 825 39.51 -146.96 -29.75
C ASP A 825 39.58 -148.41 -29.27
N GLN A 826 39.02 -149.31 -30.08
CA GLN A 826 38.91 -150.73 -29.79
C GLN A 826 39.69 -151.53 -30.84
N SER A 827 40.41 -152.56 -30.40
CA SER A 827 41.14 -153.46 -31.30
C SER A 827 41.08 -154.90 -30.78
N GLY A 828 41.34 -155.88 -31.64
CA GLY A 828 41.21 -157.29 -31.28
C GLY A 828 39.76 -157.77 -31.20
N LEU A 829 38.86 -157.13 -31.96
CA LEU A 829 37.43 -157.40 -31.89
C LEU A 829 37.01 -158.57 -32.79
N SER A 830 36.07 -159.39 -32.32
CA SER A 830 35.37 -160.36 -33.16
C SER A 830 34.24 -159.69 -33.98
N ALA A 831 33.67 -160.40 -34.94
CA ALA A 831 32.44 -159.96 -35.59
C ALA A 831 31.31 -159.79 -34.53
N GLY A 832 30.49 -158.76 -34.67
CA GLY A 832 29.48 -158.39 -33.69
C GLY A 832 29.11 -156.90 -33.74
N THR A 833 28.14 -156.50 -32.92
CA THR A 833 27.69 -155.11 -32.77
C THR A 833 28.20 -154.52 -31.44
N TYR A 834 28.76 -153.32 -31.53
CA TYR A 834 29.41 -152.59 -30.44
C TYR A 834 28.75 -151.21 -30.30
N ASN A 835 28.26 -150.90 -29.11
CA ASN A 835 27.66 -149.59 -28.80
C ASN A 835 28.61 -148.80 -27.91
N VAL A 836 28.75 -147.50 -28.15
CA VAL A 836 29.47 -146.59 -27.27
C VAL A 836 28.56 -145.45 -26.85
N THR A 837 28.60 -145.12 -25.56
CA THR A 837 28.16 -143.83 -25.04
C THR A 837 29.38 -143.02 -24.63
N VAL A 838 29.52 -141.82 -25.19
CA VAL A 838 30.56 -140.85 -24.84
C VAL A 838 29.94 -139.75 -24.00
N THR A 839 30.50 -139.49 -22.82
CA THR A 839 30.10 -138.39 -21.93
C THR A 839 31.23 -137.38 -21.82
N ASP A 840 30.95 -136.10 -22.03
CA ASP A 840 31.93 -135.03 -21.89
C ASP A 840 32.03 -134.50 -20.45
N ALA A 841 32.98 -133.58 -20.19
CA ALA A 841 33.21 -133.00 -18.87
C ALA A 841 32.05 -132.12 -18.37
N GLY A 842 31.17 -131.67 -19.27
CA GLY A 842 29.93 -130.95 -18.95
C GLY A 842 28.76 -131.88 -18.62
N GLY A 843 28.97 -133.20 -18.67
CA GLY A 843 27.94 -134.21 -18.44
C GLY A 843 27.01 -134.45 -19.64
N CYS A 844 27.31 -133.87 -20.81
CA CYS A 844 26.56 -134.12 -22.03
C CYS A 844 26.92 -135.49 -22.60
N THR A 845 25.95 -136.25 -23.12
CA THR A 845 26.16 -137.61 -23.65
C THR A 845 25.79 -137.72 -25.12
N ALA A 846 26.59 -138.43 -25.92
CA ALA A 846 26.21 -138.92 -27.25
C ALA A 846 26.47 -140.42 -27.35
N SER A 847 25.67 -141.15 -28.15
CA SER A 847 25.87 -142.60 -28.34
C SER A 847 25.83 -142.98 -29.81
N THR A 848 26.59 -144.01 -30.19
CA THR A 848 26.55 -144.60 -31.54
C THR A 848 26.73 -146.13 -31.48
N SER A 849 26.35 -146.83 -32.55
CA SER A 849 26.43 -148.27 -32.69
C SER A 849 27.19 -148.64 -33.96
N VAL A 850 28.08 -149.62 -33.86
CA VAL A 850 28.99 -150.08 -34.92
C VAL A 850 28.89 -151.58 -35.07
N THR A 851 28.78 -152.09 -36.31
CA THR A 851 28.75 -153.55 -36.57
C THR A 851 29.95 -153.97 -37.40
N LEU A 852 30.68 -154.98 -36.94
CA LEU A 852 31.79 -155.62 -37.64
C LEU A 852 31.34 -156.97 -38.23
N THR A 853 31.61 -157.21 -39.51
CA THR A 853 31.24 -158.45 -40.22
C THR A 853 32.49 -159.09 -40.84
N ALA A 854 32.72 -160.39 -40.63
CA ALA A 854 33.91 -161.07 -41.15
C ALA A 854 33.92 -161.21 -42.69
N ILE A 855 35.10 -161.15 -43.32
CA ILE A 855 35.28 -161.27 -44.78
C ILE A 855 36.09 -162.54 -45.12
N ASN A 856 35.59 -163.39 -46.03
CA ASN A 856 36.23 -164.66 -46.44
C ASN A 856 36.85 -164.57 -47.86
N PRO A 857 38.12 -164.97 -48.09
CA PRO A 857 38.73 -164.96 -49.44
C PRO A 857 38.35 -166.18 -50.31
N SER A 858 38.34 -166.01 -51.64
CA SER A 858 37.89 -166.98 -52.66
C SER A 858 38.92 -168.12 -52.96
N PRO A 859 38.52 -169.38 -53.27
CA PRO A 859 39.42 -170.55 -53.34
C PRO A 859 40.25 -170.72 -54.65
N VAL A 860 41.45 -171.33 -54.56
CA VAL A 860 42.40 -171.63 -55.67
C VAL A 860 42.47 -173.16 -55.96
N LYS A 861 42.61 -173.56 -57.24
CA LYS A 861 42.58 -174.95 -57.77
C LYS A 861 43.96 -175.67 -57.75
N PRO A 862 44.07 -176.98 -57.42
CA PRO A 862 45.35 -177.71 -57.32
C PRO A 862 45.88 -178.34 -58.64
N VAL A 863 47.20 -178.62 -58.67
CA VAL A 863 48.02 -179.17 -59.78
C VAL A 863 48.11 -180.71 -59.72
N THR A 864 48.09 -181.39 -60.87
CA THR A 864 48.29 -182.85 -61.02
C THR A 864 49.72 -183.19 -61.44
N ILE A 865 50.34 -184.20 -60.82
CA ILE A 865 51.69 -184.75 -61.11
C ILE A 865 51.56 -185.99 -62.01
N ASN A 866 52.40 -186.12 -63.06
CA ASN A 866 52.53 -187.29 -63.95
C ASN A 866 53.48 -188.36 -63.37
N ASN A 867 53.25 -189.65 -63.68
CA ASN A 867 54.29 -190.62 -64.09
C ASN A 867 53.66 -191.99 -64.48
N ASN A 868 53.95 -192.42 -65.72
CA ASN A 868 53.51 -193.61 -66.47
C ASN A 868 52.10 -193.58 -67.10
#